data_AF-A0A528M3A4-F1
#
_entry.id   AF-A0A528M3A4-F1
#
_cell.length_a   1.000
_cell.length_b   1.000
_cell.length_c   1.000
_cell.angle_alpha   90.00
_cell.angle_beta   90.00
_cell.angle_gamma   90.00
#
_symmetry.space_group_name_H-M   'P 1'
#
loop_
_entity.id
_entity.type
_entity.pdbx_description
1 polymer ?
#
loop_
_entity_poly.entity_id
_entity_poly.type
_entity_poly.pdbx_seq_one_letter_code
_entity_poly.pdbx_strand_id
1 'polypeptide(L)'
;MLAMEPKSYDAIFGDAWHVQGSAIRKRFTYLEVEGAPTGVITPEFIGQSAYDTVAQEFYTAVGLTSADWVRQGLSELIGAAGQLVLAAETGSTVGAITGKFRSKAHVEASTIDASIDRLETFFFAPGVLANSKVGGAHYVRMSKADIDAAGYPAQSYIRSLDRNMPGGAPADDTNGGYWVLDADEPQPQMLGLINDAAALDQTAIFQAWLDLCGILAKPAIVKVPAHIKTTDTVTFPANLACDLTELSITYTGTKDRKVLYIQSANTKILKFGTVQGDTISWASADYYGIYLRDVVNCRITLRLTRRFTVGYALIGSVDTGTAYNTIYPGVLRDNKYCEQLRSLTAGGFINENTFIKGNYGNTSAANASGVAYGTHLIADPGAYNGHNDNRWIDPNYEMAGGVGSGSVDRIPIFYEGAGGFNNVLNARVEGAQGPIAVFNGSNVRDNDIGVSFLTAANAGQINAISEVNGANGNRLTGRAMTEVRASYRGLRRLLSSNGGADVPYVRGDVFLMESTSSVAKRSTTIANRLLSNADALELSSATAVMFAVDTTKIKQWRFVAGALNGFTASVLVIAFDSTGARLTGDAVDVLGNEKYVKNSSGSWAATANFGGAYTATSFSVGNFSVRAEVATMWIGLVGAPVRSMELIGFATSETAANVAGVSTVSTFVPLDDDGSVPLATANPSTAGTHGYYSRGHVVYNSGATSGQPMGWQCTTAGWLAKPWVPSTVYSVPGRIVINDTGKAYKLITAGTSAGAGGPTGTGTGITDGTGCVWDYVGPQAVFSALANLA
;
A
#
# COMPACT_ATOMS: atom_id res chain seq x y z
N MET A 1 -45.50 -18.46 43.97
CA MET A 1 -44.81 -19.57 43.30
C MET A 1 -43.42 -19.10 42.93
N LEU A 2 -42.41 -19.86 43.35
CA LEU A 2 -40.99 -19.53 43.21
C LEU A 2 -40.60 -19.45 41.73
N ALA A 3 -39.94 -18.37 41.33
CA ALA A 3 -39.37 -18.22 40.00
C ALA A 3 -38.13 -19.12 39.89
N MET A 4 -38.18 -20.13 39.02
CA MET A 4 -37.01 -20.93 38.67
C MET A 4 -36.10 -20.16 37.72
N GLU A 5 -34.78 -20.30 37.91
CA GLU A 5 -33.76 -19.63 37.11
C GLU A 5 -33.62 -20.21 35.69
N PRO A 6 -33.13 -19.41 34.71
CA PRO A 6 -33.06 -19.75 33.28
C PRO A 6 -32.38 -21.08 32.93
N LYS A 7 -31.49 -21.59 33.79
CA LYS A 7 -30.75 -22.85 33.59
C LYS A 7 -31.62 -24.11 33.66
N SER A 8 -32.87 -24.00 34.09
CA SER A 8 -33.76 -25.16 34.31
C SER A 8 -34.47 -25.62 33.03
N TYR A 9 -34.44 -24.84 31.95
CA TYR A 9 -35.14 -25.11 30.70
C TYR A 9 -34.37 -26.10 29.80
N ASP A 10 -33.03 -26.07 29.89
CA ASP A 10 -32.13 -26.89 29.07
C ASP A 10 -32.15 -28.39 29.45
N ALA A 11 -32.57 -28.72 30.69
CA ALA A 11 -32.60 -30.10 31.17
C ALA A 11 -33.79 -30.94 30.64
N ILE A 12 -34.82 -30.30 30.06
CA ILE A 12 -36.06 -30.98 29.62
C ILE A 12 -36.12 -31.13 28.09
N PHE A 13 -35.53 -30.23 27.30
CA PHE A 13 -35.69 -30.22 25.84
C PHE A 13 -34.42 -30.51 25.02
N GLY A 14 -33.24 -30.55 25.64
CA GLY A 14 -31.98 -30.86 24.96
C GLY A 14 -31.63 -29.86 23.84
N ASP A 15 -30.42 -29.98 23.30
CA ASP A 15 -29.77 -29.01 22.39
C ASP A 15 -30.41 -28.89 20.97
N ALA A 16 -31.71 -29.13 20.84
CA ALA A 16 -32.42 -29.17 19.58
C ALA A 16 -33.28 -27.90 19.37
N TRP A 17 -32.66 -26.88 18.78
CA TRP A 17 -33.31 -25.81 18.00
C TRP A 17 -34.21 -24.83 18.76
N HIS A 18 -33.65 -23.73 19.26
CA HIS A 18 -34.44 -22.71 19.95
C HIS A 18 -34.66 -21.44 19.10
N VAL A 19 -35.93 -21.21 18.77
CA VAL A 19 -36.49 -19.88 18.47
C VAL A 19 -36.30 -18.97 19.70
N GLN A 20 -36.10 -17.66 19.50
CA GLN A 20 -35.87 -16.66 20.57
C GLN A 20 -36.69 -16.91 21.84
N GLY A 21 -36.01 -17.06 22.99
CA GLY A 21 -36.66 -17.29 24.30
C GLY A 21 -37.63 -16.18 24.75
N SER A 22 -37.54 -14.98 24.18
CA SER A 22 -38.52 -13.90 24.40
C SER A 22 -39.83 -14.10 23.62
N ALA A 23 -39.82 -14.83 22.50
CA ALA A 23 -41.01 -15.15 21.71
C ALA A 23 -41.82 -16.30 22.33
N ILE A 24 -41.16 -17.24 23.02
CA ILE A 24 -41.80 -18.36 23.73
C ILE A 24 -42.55 -17.89 24.97
N ARG A 25 -42.01 -16.87 25.68
CA ARG A 25 -42.58 -16.34 26.93
C ARG A 25 -44.02 -15.81 26.82
N LYS A 26 -44.52 -15.55 25.61
CA LYS A 26 -45.90 -15.08 25.38
C LYS A 26 -46.88 -16.15 24.90
N ARG A 27 -46.46 -17.39 24.59
CA ARG A 27 -47.31 -18.32 23.83
C ARG A 27 -47.43 -19.77 24.33
N PHE A 28 -46.72 -20.19 25.38
CA PHE A 28 -46.89 -21.56 25.90
C PHE A 28 -47.02 -21.57 27.42
N THR A 29 -48.27 -21.42 27.88
CA THR A 29 -48.72 -21.95 29.16
C THR A 29 -49.68 -23.07 28.82
N TYR A 30 -49.25 -24.32 28.97
CA TYR A 30 -50.11 -25.49 28.82
C TYR A 30 -50.01 -26.37 30.08
N LEU A 31 -51.09 -27.10 30.39
CA LEU A 31 -51.08 -28.11 31.45
C LEU A 31 -50.68 -29.47 30.88
N GLU A 32 -49.85 -30.23 31.61
CA GLU A 32 -49.63 -31.64 31.31
C GLU A 32 -50.65 -32.49 32.08
N VAL A 33 -51.31 -33.41 31.39
CA VAL A 33 -52.34 -34.30 31.93
C VAL A 33 -52.10 -35.72 31.46
N GLU A 34 -52.39 -36.69 32.33
CA GLU A 34 -52.17 -38.11 32.06
C GLU A 34 -53.46 -38.72 31.46
N GLY A 35 -53.56 -38.70 30.13
CA GLY A 35 -54.79 -39.02 29.38
C GLY A 35 -55.58 -37.77 28.97
N ALA A 36 -56.61 -37.97 28.13
CA ALA A 36 -57.43 -36.87 27.62
C ALA A 36 -58.02 -36.04 28.79
N PRO A 37 -58.00 -34.69 28.73
CA PRO A 37 -58.40 -33.85 29.86
C PRO A 37 -59.84 -34.13 30.32
N THR A 38 -60.05 -34.44 31.62
CA THR A 38 -61.40 -34.66 32.20
C THR A 38 -61.66 -33.84 33.46
N GLY A 39 -62.81 -33.16 33.56
CA GLY A 39 -63.29 -32.44 34.75
C GLY A 39 -63.95 -31.07 34.44
N VAL A 40 -64.76 -30.54 35.37
CA VAL A 40 -65.29 -29.16 35.33
C VAL A 40 -64.18 -28.23 35.83
N ILE A 41 -63.69 -27.36 34.96
CA ILE A 41 -62.60 -26.42 35.27
C ILE A 41 -63.15 -24.99 35.12
N THR A 42 -62.77 -24.09 36.02
CA THR A 42 -63.36 -22.75 36.16
C THR A 42 -63.19 -21.88 34.89
N PRO A 43 -63.95 -20.78 34.73
CA PRO A 43 -63.94 -19.92 33.53
C PRO A 43 -62.59 -19.29 33.11
N GLU A 44 -61.55 -19.49 33.92
CA GLU A 44 -60.19 -18.98 33.76
C GLU A 44 -59.40 -19.72 32.66
N PHE A 45 -59.98 -20.80 32.11
CA PHE A 45 -59.30 -21.79 31.27
C PHE A 45 -59.72 -21.78 29.79
N ILE A 46 -60.72 -20.97 29.38
CA ILE A 46 -61.08 -20.83 27.95
C ILE A 46 -59.87 -20.29 27.18
N GLY A 47 -59.39 -21.05 26.18
CA GLY A 47 -58.18 -20.73 25.42
C GLY A 47 -56.88 -21.27 26.01
N GLN A 48 -56.90 -21.98 27.14
CA GLN A 48 -55.74 -22.73 27.63
C GLN A 48 -55.55 -24.05 26.86
N SER A 49 -54.28 -24.48 26.75
CA SER A 49 -53.90 -25.72 26.09
C SER A 49 -53.49 -26.79 27.11
N ALA A 50 -53.74 -28.06 26.81
CA ALA A 50 -53.32 -29.19 27.63
C ALA A 50 -52.65 -30.27 26.77
N TYR A 51 -51.61 -30.92 27.29
CA TYR A 51 -50.88 -32.01 26.66
C TYR A 51 -51.19 -33.33 27.36
N ASP A 52 -51.82 -34.25 26.63
CA ASP A 52 -52.01 -35.63 27.04
C ASP A 52 -50.70 -36.39 26.87
N THR A 53 -50.06 -36.76 27.97
CA THR A 53 -48.77 -37.46 27.98
C THR A 53 -48.87 -38.92 27.56
N VAL A 54 -50.06 -39.52 27.58
CA VAL A 54 -50.33 -40.92 27.24
C VAL A 54 -50.62 -41.07 25.76
N ALA A 55 -51.53 -40.25 25.21
CA ALA A 55 -51.85 -40.26 23.78
C ALA A 55 -50.88 -39.40 22.94
N GLN A 56 -50.05 -38.56 23.58
CA GLN A 56 -49.13 -37.60 22.96
C GLN A 56 -49.83 -36.54 22.10
N GLU A 57 -50.96 -36.06 22.58
CA GLU A 57 -51.90 -35.19 21.87
C GLU A 57 -52.19 -33.89 22.61
N PHE A 58 -52.45 -32.82 21.87
CA PHE A 58 -52.81 -31.52 22.43
C PHE A 58 -54.32 -31.29 22.35
N TYR A 59 -54.85 -30.66 23.39
CA TYR A 59 -56.24 -30.27 23.51
C TYR A 59 -56.33 -28.78 23.84
N THR A 60 -57.39 -28.12 23.37
CA THR A 60 -57.69 -26.73 23.73
C THR A 60 -59.09 -26.63 24.31
N ALA A 61 -59.22 -25.91 25.43
CA ALA A 61 -60.52 -25.63 26.02
C ALA A 61 -61.27 -24.58 25.21
N VAL A 62 -62.35 -24.98 24.56
CA VAL A 62 -63.28 -24.09 23.83
C VAL A 62 -64.54 -23.75 24.64
N GLY A 63 -64.64 -24.25 25.86
CA GLY A 63 -65.79 -24.10 26.74
C GLY A 63 -65.49 -24.50 28.19
N LEU A 64 -66.53 -24.72 28.99
CA LEU A 64 -66.43 -24.83 30.45
C LEU A 64 -66.54 -26.27 30.96
N THR A 65 -66.66 -27.26 30.08
CA THR A 65 -66.85 -28.68 30.43
C THR A 65 -65.80 -29.58 29.80
N SER A 66 -65.69 -30.82 30.29
CA SER A 66 -64.77 -31.84 29.74
C SER A 66 -65.06 -32.22 28.28
N ALA A 67 -66.28 -31.97 27.79
CA ALA A 67 -66.63 -32.17 26.38
C ALA A 67 -66.16 -31.01 25.47
N ASP A 68 -65.78 -29.88 26.06
CA ASP A 68 -65.33 -28.68 25.34
C ASP A 68 -63.80 -28.65 25.20
N TRP A 69 -63.11 -29.77 25.47
CA TRP A 69 -61.70 -29.94 25.10
C TRP A 69 -61.64 -30.52 23.71
N VAL A 70 -61.40 -29.66 22.73
CA VAL A 70 -61.28 -30.09 21.35
C VAL A 70 -59.88 -30.64 21.16
N ARG A 71 -59.81 -31.91 20.76
CA ARG A 71 -58.58 -32.54 20.28
C ARG A 71 -58.09 -31.73 19.09
N GLN A 72 -56.93 -31.11 19.23
CA GLN A 72 -56.33 -30.40 18.13
C GLN A 72 -55.84 -31.43 17.12
N GLY A 73 -56.42 -31.44 15.92
CA GLY A 73 -55.88 -32.22 14.83
C GLY A 73 -54.44 -31.77 14.57
N LEU A 74 -53.53 -32.69 14.27
CA LEU A 74 -52.14 -32.36 13.92
C LEU A 74 -52.02 -31.37 12.75
N SER A 75 -53.10 -31.15 11.97
CA SER A 75 -53.24 -30.12 10.94
C SER A 75 -53.59 -28.72 11.45
N GLU A 76 -54.21 -28.60 12.62
CA GLU A 76 -54.64 -27.32 13.22
C GLU A 76 -53.55 -26.70 14.10
N LEU A 77 -52.67 -27.52 14.69
CA LEU A 77 -51.40 -27.05 15.30
C LEU A 77 -50.47 -26.36 14.27
N ILE A 78 -50.64 -26.69 12.97
CA ILE A 78 -49.84 -26.16 11.85
C ILE A 78 -50.18 -24.70 11.55
N GLY A 79 -51.30 -24.17 12.04
CA GLY A 79 -51.69 -22.76 11.88
C GLY A 79 -50.99 -21.80 12.85
N ALA A 80 -50.28 -22.31 13.86
CA ALA A 80 -49.59 -21.49 14.85
C ALA A 80 -48.13 -21.25 14.42
N ALA A 81 -47.83 -20.01 14.07
CA ALA A 81 -46.51 -19.52 13.64
C ALA A 81 -45.32 -20.18 14.38
N GLY A 82 -44.44 -20.86 13.62
CA GLY A 82 -43.08 -21.23 14.07
C GLY A 82 -42.78 -22.70 14.35
N GLN A 83 -43.58 -23.67 13.92
CA GLN A 83 -43.29 -25.11 14.15
C GLN A 83 -42.50 -25.78 12.99
N LEU A 84 -41.51 -26.60 13.37
CA LEU A 84 -40.69 -27.49 12.53
C LEU A 84 -41.37 -28.86 12.43
N VAL A 85 -41.63 -29.35 11.21
CA VAL A 85 -42.14 -30.73 10.98
C VAL A 85 -41.20 -31.44 10.01
N LEU A 86 -40.88 -32.71 10.27
CA LEU A 86 -40.20 -33.61 9.34
C LEU A 86 -41.23 -34.52 8.66
N ALA A 87 -41.26 -34.60 7.32
CA ALA A 87 -42.11 -35.55 6.59
C ALA A 87 -41.29 -36.65 5.91
N ALA A 88 -41.84 -37.87 5.86
CA ALA A 88 -41.27 -39.03 5.18
C ALA A 88 -41.92 -39.23 3.81
N GLU A 89 -41.12 -39.34 2.75
CA GLU A 89 -41.58 -39.50 1.36
C GLU A 89 -41.11 -40.83 0.75
N THR A 90 -41.99 -41.50 -0.01
CA THR A 90 -41.71 -42.73 -0.78
C THR A 90 -41.37 -42.39 -2.23
N GLY A 91 -40.38 -43.06 -2.82
CA GLY A 91 -39.88 -42.78 -4.18
C GLY A 91 -40.88 -42.94 -5.34
N SER A 92 -42.10 -43.45 -5.12
CA SER A 92 -43.08 -43.66 -6.20
C SER A 92 -44.11 -42.53 -6.40
N THR A 93 -44.17 -41.54 -5.50
CA THR A 93 -45.11 -40.40 -5.64
C THR A 93 -44.57 -39.18 -4.90
N VAL A 94 -44.05 -38.21 -5.66
CA VAL A 94 -43.69 -36.88 -5.15
C VAL A 94 -44.94 -36.27 -4.49
N GLY A 95 -44.90 -36.06 -3.17
CA GLY A 95 -45.96 -35.38 -2.41
C GLY A 95 -46.85 -36.26 -1.50
N ALA A 96 -46.65 -37.58 -1.44
CA ALA A 96 -47.35 -38.43 -0.48
C ALA A 96 -46.58 -38.47 0.86
N ILE A 97 -47.03 -37.68 1.86
CA ILE A 97 -46.48 -37.73 3.22
C ILE A 97 -46.91 -39.04 3.89
N THR A 98 -45.95 -39.95 4.09
CA THR A 98 -46.19 -41.30 4.65
C THR A 98 -46.03 -41.33 6.18
N GLY A 99 -45.39 -40.31 6.76
CA GLY A 99 -45.19 -40.13 8.22
C GLY A 99 -44.73 -38.71 8.57
N LYS A 100 -44.97 -38.25 9.81
CA LYS A 100 -44.62 -36.90 10.30
C LYS A 100 -43.91 -36.95 11.65
N PHE A 101 -42.73 -36.34 11.77
CA PHE A 101 -41.95 -36.26 13.01
C PHE A 101 -41.84 -34.82 13.50
N ARG A 102 -41.76 -34.66 14.82
CA ARG A 102 -41.83 -33.36 15.52
C ARG A 102 -40.44 -32.80 15.87
N SER A 103 -39.39 -33.61 15.82
CA SER A 103 -38.00 -33.22 16.12
C SER A 103 -36.99 -34.28 15.64
N LYS A 104 -35.68 -33.95 15.67
CA LYS A 104 -34.58 -34.91 15.46
C LYS A 104 -34.64 -36.06 16.47
N ALA A 105 -34.88 -35.77 17.74
CA ALA A 105 -35.04 -36.79 18.78
C ALA A 105 -36.24 -37.72 18.52
N HIS A 106 -37.33 -37.19 17.94
CA HIS A 106 -38.46 -38.03 17.53
C HIS A 106 -38.06 -38.97 16.38
N VAL A 107 -37.24 -38.52 15.42
CA VAL A 107 -36.69 -39.40 14.37
C VAL A 107 -35.77 -40.47 14.96
N GLU A 108 -34.91 -40.11 15.91
CA GLU A 108 -34.00 -41.04 16.59
C GLU A 108 -34.74 -42.10 17.42
N ALA A 109 -35.92 -41.76 17.95
CA ALA A 109 -36.80 -42.66 18.68
C ALA A 109 -37.80 -43.42 17.78
N SER A 110 -37.75 -43.24 16.45
CA SER A 110 -38.73 -43.81 15.52
C SER A 110 -38.17 -44.99 14.73
N THR A 111 -39.04 -45.96 14.43
CA THR A 111 -38.80 -46.99 13.40
C THR A 111 -39.38 -46.47 12.09
N ILE A 112 -38.54 -46.22 11.09
CA ILE A 112 -38.95 -45.68 9.78
C ILE A 112 -38.99 -46.79 8.75
N ASP A 113 -40.10 -46.86 8.00
CA ASP A 113 -40.31 -47.88 6.98
C ASP A 113 -39.19 -47.88 5.92
N ALA A 114 -38.80 -49.08 5.48
CA ALA A 114 -37.71 -49.27 4.52
C ALA A 114 -38.00 -48.67 3.14
N SER A 115 -39.27 -48.44 2.81
CA SER A 115 -39.71 -47.77 1.56
C SER A 115 -39.50 -46.25 1.57
N ILE A 116 -39.18 -45.66 2.72
CA ILE A 116 -38.86 -44.23 2.81
C ILE A 116 -37.44 -44.00 2.34
N ASP A 117 -37.32 -43.21 1.29
CA ASP A 117 -36.04 -42.87 0.66
C ASP A 117 -35.52 -41.49 1.09
N ARG A 118 -36.43 -40.60 1.57
CA ARG A 118 -36.10 -39.24 1.97
C ARG A 118 -36.89 -38.76 3.18
N LEU A 119 -36.23 -38.01 4.06
CA LEU A 119 -36.87 -37.15 5.07
C LEU A 119 -36.72 -35.68 4.67
N GLU A 120 -37.76 -34.87 4.85
CA GLU A 120 -37.71 -33.42 4.60
C GLU A 120 -38.14 -32.64 5.84
N THR A 121 -37.35 -31.65 6.28
CA THR A 121 -37.79 -30.66 7.27
C THR A 121 -38.54 -29.51 6.58
N PHE A 122 -39.57 -28.96 7.21
CA PHE A 122 -40.32 -27.80 6.72
C PHE A 122 -40.18 -26.61 7.68
N PHE A 123 -39.84 -25.44 7.13
CA PHE A 123 -39.92 -24.13 7.80
C PHE A 123 -41.11 -23.34 7.24
N PHE A 124 -41.94 -22.76 8.12
CA PHE A 124 -43.10 -21.92 7.76
C PHE A 124 -42.90 -20.46 8.17
N ALA A 125 -43.40 -19.52 7.37
CA ALA A 125 -43.29 -18.07 7.66
C ALA A 125 -44.04 -17.70 8.97
N PRO A 126 -43.46 -16.85 9.84
CA PRO A 126 -44.22 -16.32 10.97
C PRO A 126 -45.31 -15.34 10.49
N GLY A 127 -46.57 -15.59 10.83
CA GLY A 127 -47.63 -14.58 10.79
C GLY A 127 -48.44 -14.46 9.50
N VAL A 128 -48.32 -15.39 8.54
CA VAL A 128 -49.22 -15.45 7.38
C VAL A 128 -50.18 -16.62 7.57
N LEU A 129 -51.50 -16.37 7.49
CA LEU A 129 -52.56 -17.38 7.59
C LEU A 129 -52.56 -18.43 6.45
N ALA A 130 -51.55 -18.40 5.58
CA ALA A 130 -51.29 -19.39 4.56
C ALA A 130 -49.88 -19.97 4.78
N ASN A 131 -49.82 -21.28 4.99
CA ASN A 131 -48.64 -22.10 5.23
C ASN A 131 -47.69 -22.17 4.01
N SER A 132 -47.20 -21.02 3.53
CA SER A 132 -46.16 -21.00 2.50
C SER A 132 -44.83 -21.48 3.10
N LYS A 133 -44.34 -22.60 2.58
CA LYS A 133 -43.00 -23.14 2.86
C LYS A 133 -41.95 -22.06 2.57
N VAL A 134 -41.16 -21.70 3.58
CA VAL A 134 -40.08 -20.70 3.46
C VAL A 134 -38.68 -21.32 3.51
N GLY A 135 -38.60 -22.64 3.69
CA GLY A 135 -37.35 -23.40 3.61
C GLY A 135 -37.52 -24.84 4.10
N GLY A 136 -36.44 -25.62 4.00
CA GLY A 136 -36.39 -26.99 4.49
C GLY A 136 -35.02 -27.63 4.26
N ALA A 137 -34.81 -28.82 4.79
CA ALA A 137 -33.58 -29.59 4.69
C ALA A 137 -33.95 -31.02 4.29
N HIS A 138 -33.23 -31.61 3.33
CA HIS A 138 -33.47 -32.98 2.88
C HIS A 138 -32.47 -33.93 3.52
N TYR A 139 -32.92 -35.10 3.95
CA TYR A 139 -32.06 -36.15 4.45
C TYR A 139 -32.28 -37.42 3.63
N VAL A 140 -31.18 -38.06 3.25
CA VAL A 140 -31.15 -39.31 2.50
C VAL A 140 -30.54 -40.41 3.35
N ARG A 141 -30.97 -41.65 3.10
CA ARG A 141 -30.42 -42.81 3.81
C ARG A 141 -28.99 -43.10 3.34
N MET A 142 -28.06 -43.33 4.26
CA MET A 142 -26.66 -43.64 3.97
C MET A 142 -26.12 -44.67 4.99
N SER A 143 -25.09 -45.43 4.64
CA SER A 143 -24.44 -46.33 5.59
C SER A 143 -23.46 -45.59 6.51
N LYS A 144 -23.25 -46.06 7.75
CA LYS A 144 -22.22 -45.49 8.64
C LYS A 144 -20.82 -45.56 8.05
N ALA A 145 -20.50 -46.63 7.33
CA ALA A 145 -19.23 -46.79 6.64
C ALA A 145 -19.00 -45.69 5.59
N ASP A 146 -20.03 -45.35 4.81
CA ASP A 146 -19.92 -44.28 3.80
C ASP A 146 -19.85 -42.89 4.45
N ILE A 147 -20.61 -42.67 5.54
CA ILE A 147 -20.55 -41.44 6.35
C ILE A 147 -19.12 -41.21 6.84
N ASP A 148 -18.49 -42.26 7.40
CA ASP A 148 -17.13 -42.18 7.93
C ASP A 148 -16.08 -42.04 6.81
N ALA A 149 -16.27 -42.75 5.70
CA ALA A 149 -15.36 -42.68 4.55
C ALA A 149 -15.36 -41.29 3.89
N ALA A 150 -16.52 -40.65 3.80
CA ALA A 150 -16.66 -39.30 3.26
C ALA A 150 -16.38 -38.20 4.30
N GLY A 151 -16.30 -38.55 5.59
CA GLY A 151 -16.00 -37.61 6.67
C GLY A 151 -17.16 -36.68 7.03
N TYR A 152 -18.41 -37.13 6.92
CA TYR A 152 -19.57 -36.30 7.26
C TYR A 152 -19.53 -35.85 8.73
N PRO A 153 -19.78 -34.56 9.02
CA PRO A 153 -19.78 -34.06 10.38
C PRO A 153 -20.97 -34.60 11.17
N ALA A 154 -20.80 -34.85 12.46
CA ALA A 154 -21.82 -35.45 13.34
C ALA A 154 -23.15 -34.68 13.37
N GLN A 155 -23.11 -33.37 13.15
CA GLN A 155 -24.28 -32.49 13.11
C GLN A 155 -25.11 -32.67 11.83
N SER A 156 -24.53 -33.25 10.76
CA SER A 156 -25.19 -33.42 9.46
C SER A 156 -25.98 -34.72 9.32
N TYR A 157 -25.93 -35.63 10.30
CA TYR A 157 -26.68 -36.88 10.24
C TYR A 157 -27.39 -37.22 11.54
N ILE A 158 -28.39 -38.08 11.41
CA ILE A 158 -29.26 -38.57 12.49
C ILE A 158 -29.43 -40.07 12.33
N ARG A 159 -29.72 -40.79 13.42
CA ARG A 159 -29.86 -42.25 13.38
C ARG A 159 -31.19 -42.72 13.95
N SER A 160 -32.03 -43.35 13.14
CA SER A 160 -33.32 -43.94 13.54
C SER A 160 -33.18 -45.36 14.10
N LEU A 161 -34.26 -45.88 14.71
CA LEU A 161 -34.30 -47.22 15.32
C LEU A 161 -34.43 -48.37 14.31
N ASP A 162 -34.94 -48.12 13.10
CA ASP A 162 -35.21 -49.18 12.11
C ASP A 162 -33.95 -49.89 11.61
N ARG A 163 -32.79 -49.25 11.71
CA ARG A 163 -31.50 -49.79 11.25
C ARG A 163 -31.48 -50.18 9.76
N ASN A 164 -32.40 -49.71 8.92
CA ASN A 164 -32.41 -50.08 7.51
C ASN A 164 -31.20 -49.47 6.76
N MET A 165 -30.67 -50.23 5.81
CA MET A 165 -29.58 -49.81 4.93
C MET A 165 -30.12 -49.05 3.70
N PRO A 166 -29.30 -48.22 3.02
CA PRO A 166 -29.70 -47.54 1.79
C PRO A 166 -30.14 -48.53 0.68
N GLY A 167 -31.09 -48.13 -0.16
CA GLY A 167 -31.53 -48.90 -1.32
C GLY A 167 -32.38 -50.15 -1.00
N GLY A 168 -33.01 -50.20 0.17
CA GLY A 168 -33.86 -51.34 0.59
C GLY A 168 -33.07 -52.58 1.03
N ALA A 169 -31.76 -52.45 1.25
CA ALA A 169 -30.93 -53.53 1.78
C ALA A 169 -31.33 -53.89 3.24
N PRO A 170 -31.05 -55.14 3.69
CA PRO A 170 -31.40 -55.58 5.04
C PRO A 170 -30.83 -54.67 6.12
N ALA A 171 -31.52 -54.59 7.26
CA ALA A 171 -31.08 -53.81 8.40
C ALA A 171 -29.70 -54.26 8.93
N ASP A 172 -28.88 -53.30 9.37
CA ASP A 172 -27.54 -53.54 9.92
C ASP A 172 -27.34 -52.75 11.21
N ASP A 173 -26.96 -53.44 12.29
CA ASP A 173 -26.81 -52.87 13.63
C ASP A 173 -25.65 -51.86 13.75
N THR A 174 -24.68 -51.90 12.85
CA THR A 174 -23.52 -51.00 12.84
C THR A 174 -23.72 -49.89 11.82
N ASN A 175 -24.11 -50.25 10.61
CA ASN A 175 -24.11 -49.36 9.44
C ASN A 175 -25.47 -48.78 9.11
N GLY A 176 -26.56 -49.33 9.65
CA GLY A 176 -27.92 -48.99 9.24
C GLY A 176 -28.62 -47.94 10.11
N GLY A 177 -29.68 -47.37 9.54
CA GLY A 177 -30.56 -46.40 10.18
C GLY A 177 -30.05 -44.95 10.13
N TYR A 178 -29.02 -44.65 9.34
CA TYR A 178 -28.48 -43.29 9.24
C TYR A 178 -29.13 -42.49 8.11
N TRP A 179 -29.44 -41.24 8.44
CA TRP A 179 -29.99 -40.25 7.54
C TRP A 179 -29.09 -39.03 7.52
N VAL A 180 -28.61 -38.66 6.33
CA VAL A 180 -27.58 -37.64 6.13
C VAL A 180 -28.18 -36.46 5.39
N LEU A 181 -27.85 -35.25 5.83
CA LEU A 181 -28.29 -34.00 5.21
C LEU A 181 -27.73 -33.90 3.78
N ASP A 182 -28.63 -33.84 2.81
CA ASP A 182 -28.38 -33.73 1.38
C ASP A 182 -29.22 -32.59 0.79
N ALA A 183 -28.88 -31.37 1.20
CA ALA A 183 -29.55 -30.17 0.71
C ALA A 183 -28.87 -29.65 -0.56
N ASP A 184 -29.66 -29.24 -1.55
CA ASP A 184 -29.15 -28.56 -2.74
C ASP A 184 -28.39 -27.26 -2.41
N GLU A 185 -28.80 -26.61 -1.31
CA GLU A 185 -28.21 -25.39 -0.78
C GLU A 185 -28.06 -25.49 0.75
N PRO A 186 -27.03 -26.20 1.25
CA PRO A 186 -26.84 -26.40 2.68
C PRO A 186 -26.72 -25.06 3.39
N GLN A 187 -27.59 -24.81 4.38
CA GLN A 187 -27.54 -23.60 5.21
C GLN A 187 -26.91 -23.93 6.57
N PRO A 188 -26.11 -23.04 7.17
CA PRO A 188 -25.48 -23.31 8.47
C PRO A 188 -26.54 -23.51 9.57
N GLN A 189 -27.69 -22.85 9.42
CA GLN A 189 -28.82 -23.05 10.31
C GLN A 189 -29.22 -24.52 10.32
N MET A 190 -29.15 -25.27 9.21
CA MET A 190 -29.50 -26.71 9.14
C MET A 190 -28.68 -27.60 10.08
N LEU A 191 -27.50 -27.13 10.53
CA LEU A 191 -26.63 -27.82 11.48
C LEU A 191 -26.70 -27.25 12.90
N GLY A 192 -27.63 -26.32 13.15
CA GLY A 192 -27.86 -25.71 14.46
C GLY A 192 -27.20 -24.35 14.66
N LEU A 193 -26.74 -23.66 13.61
CA LEU A 193 -26.16 -22.32 13.77
C LEU A 193 -27.25 -21.31 14.17
N ILE A 194 -27.01 -20.58 15.25
CA ILE A 194 -27.96 -19.65 15.88
C ILE A 194 -27.52 -18.21 15.61
N ASN A 195 -28.46 -17.29 15.42
CA ASN A 195 -28.18 -15.86 15.42
C ASN A 195 -28.06 -15.33 16.86
N ASP A 196 -26.95 -15.66 17.53
CA ASP A 196 -26.61 -15.19 18.88
C ASP A 196 -25.09 -14.96 19.00
N ALA A 197 -24.72 -13.70 19.23
CA ALA A 197 -23.34 -13.28 19.38
C ALA A 197 -22.87 -13.14 20.83
N ALA A 198 -23.77 -13.35 21.81
CA ALA A 198 -23.52 -13.03 23.21
C ALA A 198 -23.21 -14.27 24.08
N ALA A 199 -23.86 -15.41 23.84
CA ALA A 199 -23.79 -16.54 24.77
C ALA A 199 -22.88 -17.69 24.31
N LEU A 200 -23.12 -18.25 23.12
CA LEU A 200 -22.58 -19.56 22.73
C LEU A 200 -21.45 -19.48 21.71
N ASP A 201 -20.42 -20.32 21.88
CA ASP A 201 -19.39 -20.53 20.87
C ASP A 201 -19.95 -21.42 19.75
N GLN A 202 -19.89 -20.94 18.51
CA GLN A 202 -20.42 -21.62 17.34
C GLN A 202 -19.34 -22.08 16.36
N THR A 203 -18.06 -22.06 16.77
CA THR A 203 -16.94 -22.52 15.92
C THR A 203 -17.16 -23.92 15.36
N ALA A 204 -17.56 -24.89 16.20
CA ALA A 204 -17.74 -26.28 15.75
C ALA A 204 -18.88 -26.45 14.74
N ILE A 205 -20.00 -25.73 14.95
CA ILE A 205 -21.15 -25.78 14.05
C ILE A 205 -20.81 -25.11 12.71
N PHE A 206 -20.09 -23.99 12.77
CA PHE A 206 -19.65 -23.30 11.55
C PHE A 206 -18.67 -24.16 10.75
N GLN A 207 -17.70 -24.81 11.41
CA GLN A 207 -16.80 -25.76 10.76
C GLN A 207 -17.57 -26.92 10.12
N ALA A 208 -18.49 -27.55 10.86
CA ALA A 208 -19.31 -28.64 10.33
C ALA A 208 -20.12 -28.25 9.08
N TRP A 209 -20.65 -27.03 9.03
CA TRP A 209 -21.36 -26.57 7.84
C TRP A 209 -20.44 -26.44 6.62
N LEU A 210 -19.24 -25.89 6.80
CA LEU A 210 -18.27 -25.78 5.71
C LEU A 210 -17.82 -27.15 5.22
N ASP A 211 -17.54 -28.08 6.13
CA ASP A 211 -17.15 -29.45 5.80
C ASP A 211 -18.25 -30.15 4.99
N LEU A 212 -19.52 -30.00 5.40
CA LEU A 212 -20.66 -30.52 4.65
C LEU A 212 -20.74 -29.92 3.24
N CYS A 213 -20.60 -28.60 3.10
CA CYS A 213 -20.58 -27.96 1.78
C CYS A 213 -19.44 -28.52 0.90
N GLY A 214 -18.26 -28.76 1.47
CA GLY A 214 -17.14 -29.38 0.80
C GLY A 214 -17.45 -30.80 0.30
N ILE A 215 -18.02 -31.65 1.17
CA ILE A 215 -18.40 -33.03 0.85
C ILE A 215 -19.45 -33.06 -0.26
N LEU A 216 -20.47 -32.20 -0.17
CA LEU A 216 -21.54 -32.11 -1.18
C LEU A 216 -21.10 -31.39 -2.47
N ALA A 217 -19.87 -30.86 -2.52
CA ALA A 217 -19.35 -30.03 -3.59
C ALA A 217 -20.27 -28.83 -3.93
N LYS A 218 -20.87 -28.23 -2.89
CA LYS A 218 -21.77 -27.06 -2.99
C LYS A 218 -21.09 -25.81 -2.44
N PRO A 219 -21.37 -24.61 -2.97
CA PRO A 219 -20.86 -23.38 -2.38
C PRO A 219 -21.43 -23.14 -0.98
N ALA A 220 -20.60 -22.60 -0.08
CA ALA A 220 -21.02 -22.21 1.26
C ALA A 220 -21.68 -20.81 1.24
N ILE A 221 -23.02 -20.77 1.17
CA ILE A 221 -23.79 -19.53 1.06
C ILE A 221 -24.69 -19.34 2.28
N VAL A 222 -24.58 -18.19 2.95
CA VAL A 222 -25.47 -17.78 4.03
C VAL A 222 -26.59 -16.91 3.46
N LYS A 223 -27.83 -17.41 3.47
CA LYS A 223 -29.00 -16.67 2.95
C LYS A 223 -29.74 -15.84 4.00
N VAL A 224 -29.53 -16.16 5.28
CA VAL A 224 -30.22 -15.51 6.39
C VAL A 224 -29.19 -14.80 7.26
N PRO A 225 -29.36 -13.49 7.55
CA PRO A 225 -28.47 -12.76 8.44
C PRO A 225 -28.28 -13.45 9.79
N ALA A 226 -27.02 -13.64 10.17
CA ALA A 226 -26.66 -14.22 11.46
C ALA A 226 -25.46 -13.49 12.07
N HIS A 227 -25.51 -13.27 13.38
CA HIS A 227 -24.39 -12.79 14.18
C HIS A 227 -23.97 -13.91 15.12
N ILE A 228 -22.74 -14.38 14.96
CA ILE A 228 -22.19 -15.51 15.70
C ILE A 228 -20.94 -15.13 16.48
N LYS A 229 -20.66 -15.91 17.52
CA LYS A 229 -19.40 -15.90 18.26
C LYS A 229 -18.59 -17.15 17.91
N THR A 230 -17.28 -16.97 17.71
CA THR A 230 -16.32 -18.06 17.46
C THR A 230 -15.12 -17.92 18.39
N THR A 231 -14.54 -19.03 18.85
CA THR A 231 -13.35 -19.02 19.72
C THR A 231 -12.10 -19.68 19.12
N ASP A 232 -12.23 -20.39 18.01
CA ASP A 232 -11.10 -21.00 17.29
C ASP A 232 -11.12 -20.74 15.78
N THR A 233 -10.04 -21.10 15.10
CA THR A 233 -9.90 -21.05 13.64
C THR A 233 -10.96 -21.90 12.95
N VAL A 234 -11.62 -21.31 11.95
CA VAL A 234 -12.51 -22.02 11.03
C VAL A 234 -11.79 -22.19 9.69
N THR A 235 -11.59 -23.44 9.27
CA THR A 235 -10.83 -23.82 8.07
C THR A 235 -11.77 -24.24 6.97
N PHE A 236 -11.63 -23.63 5.80
CA PHE A 236 -12.46 -23.96 4.65
C PHE A 236 -11.87 -25.17 3.93
N PRO A 237 -12.73 -26.09 3.44
CA PRO A 237 -12.33 -27.07 2.44
C PRO A 237 -11.61 -26.41 1.27
N ALA A 238 -10.58 -27.09 0.75
CA ALA A 238 -9.81 -26.58 -0.36
C ALA A 238 -10.72 -26.31 -1.57
N ASN A 239 -10.47 -25.18 -2.24
CA ASN A 239 -11.20 -24.81 -3.46
C ASN A 239 -12.73 -24.61 -3.29
N LEU A 240 -13.20 -24.31 -2.08
CA LEU A 240 -14.61 -24.01 -1.80
C LEU A 240 -14.96 -22.54 -2.14
N ALA A 241 -16.05 -22.31 -2.87
CA ALA A 241 -16.64 -20.98 -3.04
C ALA A 241 -17.50 -20.61 -1.82
N CYS A 242 -17.52 -19.33 -1.44
CA CYS A 242 -18.33 -18.87 -0.32
C CYS A 242 -19.00 -17.51 -0.56
N ASP A 243 -20.18 -17.36 0.02
CA ASP A 243 -20.87 -16.09 0.18
C ASP A 243 -21.37 -15.93 1.61
N LEU A 244 -20.56 -15.26 2.43
CA LEU A 244 -20.79 -15.03 3.85
C LEU A 244 -21.19 -13.58 4.14
N THR A 245 -21.70 -12.82 3.16
CA THR A 245 -21.99 -11.38 3.34
C THR A 245 -23.04 -11.10 4.41
N GLU A 246 -23.92 -12.08 4.67
CA GLU A 246 -24.96 -12.04 5.69
C GLU A 246 -24.47 -12.53 7.07
N LEU A 247 -23.21 -12.95 7.18
CA LEU A 247 -22.63 -13.38 8.44
C LEU A 247 -21.85 -12.24 9.11
N SER A 248 -22.11 -12.04 10.40
CA SER A 248 -21.26 -11.24 11.29
C SER A 248 -20.62 -12.15 12.32
N ILE A 249 -19.30 -12.09 12.44
CA ILE A 249 -18.50 -12.95 13.31
C ILE A 249 -17.81 -12.08 14.34
N THR A 250 -18.05 -12.35 15.63
CA THR A 250 -17.24 -11.82 16.73
C THR A 250 -16.32 -12.92 17.25
N TYR A 251 -15.00 -12.74 17.09
CA TYR A 251 -13.99 -13.64 17.63
C TYR A 251 -13.64 -13.26 19.07
N THR A 252 -13.81 -14.19 20.01
CA THR A 252 -13.50 -14.01 21.45
C THR A 252 -12.45 -15.02 21.94
N GLY A 253 -11.77 -15.70 21.02
CA GLY A 253 -10.79 -16.73 21.34
C GLY A 253 -9.37 -16.21 21.62
N THR A 254 -8.41 -17.12 21.60
CA THR A 254 -6.99 -16.79 21.77
C THR A 254 -6.46 -16.01 20.57
N LYS A 255 -5.86 -14.84 20.83
CA LYS A 255 -5.46 -13.88 19.78
C LYS A 255 -4.06 -14.17 19.23
N ASP A 256 -3.86 -15.41 18.80
CA ASP A 256 -2.59 -15.96 18.30
C ASP A 256 -2.75 -16.78 17.01
N ARG A 257 -3.93 -16.71 16.39
CA ARG A 257 -4.29 -17.56 15.26
C ARG A 257 -5.20 -16.85 14.25
N LYS A 258 -5.43 -17.54 13.14
CA LYS A 258 -6.31 -17.12 12.05
C LYS A 258 -7.76 -17.33 12.48
N VAL A 259 -8.67 -16.40 12.20
CA VAL A 259 -10.10 -16.63 12.44
C VAL A 259 -10.71 -17.42 11.28
N LEU A 260 -10.64 -16.89 10.06
CA LEU A 260 -11.03 -17.61 8.85
C LEU A 260 -9.80 -18.01 8.05
N TYR A 261 -9.69 -19.30 7.72
CA TYR A 261 -8.58 -19.84 6.94
C TYR A 261 -9.07 -20.50 5.65
N ILE A 262 -8.64 -19.95 4.51
CA ILE A 262 -8.99 -20.43 3.17
C ILE A 262 -7.69 -20.77 2.44
N GLN A 263 -7.69 -21.91 1.75
CA GLN A 263 -6.52 -22.39 1.03
C GLN A 263 -6.86 -22.89 -0.38
N SER A 264 -5.94 -22.66 -1.32
CA SER A 264 -5.89 -23.30 -2.63
C SER A 264 -7.16 -23.06 -3.47
N ALA A 265 -7.79 -21.89 -3.32
CA ALA A 265 -8.96 -21.53 -4.11
C ALA A 265 -8.54 -21.08 -5.51
N ASN A 266 -9.17 -21.66 -6.54
CA ASN A 266 -8.88 -21.31 -7.93
C ASN A 266 -10.18 -20.98 -8.68
N THR A 267 -10.24 -19.79 -9.28
CA THR A 267 -11.40 -19.33 -10.08
C THR A 267 -12.69 -19.35 -9.26
N LYS A 268 -12.61 -18.90 -7.99
CA LYS A 268 -13.74 -18.85 -7.05
C LYS A 268 -14.21 -17.44 -6.72
N ILE A 269 -15.48 -17.33 -6.36
CA ILE A 269 -16.05 -16.16 -5.72
C ILE A 269 -16.00 -16.38 -4.21
N LEU A 270 -15.36 -15.46 -3.50
CA LEU A 270 -15.19 -15.49 -2.05
C LEU A 270 -15.71 -14.19 -1.47
N LYS A 271 -16.87 -14.21 -0.81
CA LYS A 271 -17.43 -13.01 -0.17
C LYS A 271 -17.52 -13.19 1.33
N PHE A 272 -17.09 -12.17 2.06
CA PHE A 272 -17.01 -12.16 3.51
C PHE A 272 -17.83 -10.99 4.06
N GLY A 273 -18.67 -11.28 5.06
CA GLY A 273 -19.40 -10.28 5.81
C GLY A 273 -18.53 -9.56 6.82
N THR A 274 -19.04 -9.38 8.03
CA THR A 274 -18.29 -8.72 9.12
C THR A 274 -17.47 -9.76 9.87
N VAL A 275 -16.16 -9.55 9.99
CA VAL A 275 -15.26 -10.36 10.83
C VAL A 275 -14.56 -9.42 11.80
N GLN A 276 -14.74 -9.60 13.11
CA GLN A 276 -14.15 -8.69 14.09
C GLN A 276 -13.65 -9.41 15.33
N GLY A 277 -12.54 -8.92 15.89
CA GLY A 277 -12.16 -9.24 17.26
C GLY A 277 -13.08 -8.56 18.28
N ASP A 278 -13.27 -9.19 19.42
CA ASP A 278 -14.00 -8.61 20.55
C ASP A 278 -13.36 -7.30 21.07
N THR A 279 -12.03 -7.23 21.02
CA THR A 279 -11.17 -6.16 21.52
C THR A 279 -9.95 -6.01 20.62
N ILE A 280 -9.36 -4.80 20.61
CA ILE A 280 -8.14 -4.53 19.84
C ILE A 280 -6.96 -5.25 20.48
N SER A 281 -6.26 -6.08 19.70
CA SER A 281 -5.01 -6.72 20.14
C SER A 281 -4.08 -6.93 18.97
N TRP A 282 -2.85 -6.44 19.11
CA TRP A 282 -1.77 -6.59 18.12
C TRP A 282 -0.57 -7.37 18.67
N ALA A 283 -0.80 -8.14 19.74
CA ALA A 283 0.27 -8.79 20.50
C ALA A 283 0.92 -9.96 19.73
N SER A 284 0.16 -10.67 18.91
CA SER A 284 0.67 -11.77 18.08
C SER A 284 0.68 -11.40 16.60
N ALA A 285 1.80 -11.68 15.92
CA ALA A 285 1.88 -11.55 14.46
C ALA A 285 0.93 -12.52 13.72
N ASP A 286 0.52 -13.62 14.38
CA ASP A 286 -0.33 -14.66 13.80
C ASP A 286 -1.83 -14.43 14.01
N TYR A 287 -2.23 -13.29 14.56
CA TYR A 287 -3.64 -12.94 14.77
C TYR A 287 -4.25 -12.30 13.51
N TYR A 288 -4.83 -13.14 12.66
CA TYR A 288 -5.43 -12.78 11.38
C TYR A 288 -6.95 -12.84 11.41
N GLY A 289 -7.65 -11.83 10.88
CA GLY A 289 -9.10 -11.91 10.65
C GLY A 289 -9.45 -12.89 9.54
N ILE A 290 -8.93 -12.64 8.34
CA ILE A 290 -9.13 -13.52 7.16
C ILE A 290 -7.77 -13.86 6.55
N TYR A 291 -7.48 -15.15 6.42
CA TYR A 291 -6.20 -15.66 5.90
C TYR A 291 -6.45 -16.44 4.61
N LEU A 292 -6.05 -15.86 3.47
CA LEU A 292 -6.24 -16.43 2.14
C LEU A 292 -4.88 -16.93 1.62
N ARG A 293 -4.69 -18.25 1.59
CA ARG A 293 -3.43 -18.87 1.15
C ARG A 293 -3.57 -19.49 -0.23
N ASP A 294 -2.59 -19.19 -1.08
CA ASP A 294 -2.46 -19.74 -2.43
C ASP A 294 -3.77 -19.65 -3.24
N VAL A 295 -4.38 -18.46 -3.23
CA VAL A 295 -5.64 -18.19 -3.96
C VAL A 295 -5.34 -17.57 -5.32
N VAL A 296 -5.96 -18.10 -6.38
CA VAL A 296 -5.62 -17.74 -7.76
C VAL A 296 -6.86 -17.47 -8.60
N ASN A 297 -6.84 -16.40 -9.38
CA ASN A 297 -7.92 -16.04 -10.31
C ASN A 297 -9.29 -15.89 -9.62
N CYS A 298 -9.30 -15.52 -8.34
CA CYS A 298 -10.51 -15.38 -7.54
C CYS A 298 -11.06 -13.95 -7.56
N ARG A 299 -12.37 -13.85 -7.31
CA ARG A 299 -13.04 -12.58 -6.99
C ARG A 299 -13.36 -12.54 -5.50
N ILE A 300 -12.67 -11.67 -4.79
CA ILE A 300 -12.71 -11.59 -3.33
C ILE A 300 -13.43 -10.29 -2.92
N THR A 301 -14.40 -10.37 -2.02
CA THR A 301 -15.13 -9.20 -1.51
C THR A 301 -15.20 -9.25 0.00
N LEU A 302 -14.79 -8.17 0.66
CA LEU A 302 -14.81 -8.03 2.10
C LEU A 302 -15.82 -6.94 2.48
N ARG A 303 -16.65 -7.16 3.50
CA ARG A 303 -17.50 -6.09 4.05
C ARG A 303 -16.79 -5.32 5.15
N LEU A 304 -16.37 -6.01 6.21
CA LEU A 304 -15.64 -5.39 7.32
C LEU A 304 -14.68 -6.37 7.99
N THR A 305 -13.43 -5.94 8.21
CA THR A 305 -12.50 -6.64 9.11
C THR A 305 -11.92 -5.67 10.14
N ARG A 306 -11.97 -6.00 11.43
CA ARG A 306 -11.40 -5.12 12.45
C ARG A 306 -10.84 -5.77 13.71
N ARG A 307 -9.93 -5.04 14.37
CA ARG A 307 -9.35 -5.34 15.69
C ARG A 307 -8.41 -6.55 15.72
N PHE A 308 -7.79 -6.86 14.59
CA PHE A 308 -6.79 -7.91 14.44
C PHE A 308 -5.38 -7.32 14.35
N THR A 309 -4.35 -8.15 14.49
CA THR A 309 -3.02 -7.72 14.02
C THR A 309 -3.05 -7.52 12.52
N VAL A 310 -3.65 -8.47 11.79
CA VAL A 310 -3.86 -8.36 10.35
C VAL A 310 -5.34 -8.52 10.01
N GLY A 311 -5.94 -7.50 9.40
CA GLY A 311 -7.36 -7.50 9.03
C GLY A 311 -7.69 -8.62 8.06
N TYR A 312 -7.02 -8.61 6.90
CA TYR A 312 -6.97 -9.75 6.00
C TYR A 312 -5.59 -9.89 5.35
N ALA A 313 -5.25 -11.12 4.95
CA ALA A 313 -3.98 -11.43 4.32
C ALA A 313 -4.12 -12.27 3.05
N LEU A 314 -3.31 -11.92 2.06
CA LEU A 314 -2.97 -12.75 0.91
C LEU A 314 -1.62 -13.41 1.17
N ILE A 315 -1.58 -14.74 1.08
CA ILE A 315 -0.44 -15.54 1.52
C ILE A 315 0.04 -16.41 0.38
N GLY A 316 1.27 -16.18 -0.07
CA GLY A 316 1.93 -17.07 -1.02
C GLY A 316 2.76 -18.11 -0.27
N SER A 317 2.51 -19.40 -0.52
CA SER A 317 3.26 -20.49 0.10
C SER A 317 3.92 -21.37 -0.95
N VAL A 318 3.25 -22.41 -1.47
CA VAL A 318 3.91 -23.43 -2.33
C VAL A 318 3.09 -23.85 -3.54
N ASP A 319 1.76 -23.77 -3.51
CA ASP A 319 0.94 -24.55 -4.44
C ASP A 319 0.61 -23.85 -5.76
N THR A 320 0.53 -22.52 -5.78
CA THR A 320 0.37 -21.72 -7.01
C THR A 320 0.64 -20.22 -6.78
N GLY A 321 1.20 -19.86 -5.62
CA GLY A 321 1.22 -18.48 -5.14
C GLY A 321 -0.18 -17.88 -4.98
N THR A 322 -0.25 -16.58 -4.68
CA THR A 322 -1.51 -15.82 -4.64
C THR A 322 -1.51 -14.75 -5.72
N ALA A 323 -2.18 -15.01 -6.84
CA ALA A 323 -2.06 -14.17 -8.04
C ALA A 323 -3.34 -14.05 -8.86
N TYR A 324 -3.39 -13.03 -9.71
CA TYR A 324 -4.47 -12.79 -10.68
C TYR A 324 -5.84 -12.55 -10.07
N ASN A 325 -5.90 -12.17 -8.79
CA ASN A 325 -7.17 -11.97 -8.10
C ASN A 325 -7.72 -10.56 -8.32
N THR A 326 -9.04 -10.43 -8.29
CA THR A 326 -9.71 -9.12 -8.13
C THR A 326 -10.30 -9.03 -6.73
N ILE A 327 -9.82 -8.08 -5.94
CA ILE A 327 -10.19 -7.89 -4.55
C ILE A 327 -10.95 -6.57 -4.39
N TYR A 328 -12.05 -6.61 -3.66
CA TYR A 328 -12.78 -5.43 -3.18
C TYR A 328 -12.64 -5.37 -1.66
N PRO A 329 -11.60 -4.67 -1.17
CA PRO A 329 -11.50 -4.41 0.26
C PRO A 329 -12.69 -3.56 0.67
N GLY A 330 -13.35 -3.96 1.76
CA GLY A 330 -14.46 -3.20 2.35
C GLY A 330 -13.93 -2.16 3.32
N VAL A 331 -14.45 -2.21 4.54
CA VAL A 331 -13.97 -1.39 5.65
C VAL A 331 -12.97 -2.20 6.48
N LEU A 332 -11.73 -1.72 6.56
CA LEU A 332 -10.65 -2.32 7.34
C LEU A 332 -10.31 -1.34 8.47
N ARG A 333 -10.66 -1.69 9.71
CA ARG A 333 -10.56 -0.76 10.85
C ARG A 333 -9.80 -1.32 12.04
N ASP A 334 -9.07 -0.48 12.75
CA ASP A 334 -8.43 -0.83 14.04
C ASP A 334 -7.51 -2.07 13.99
N ASN A 335 -6.97 -2.38 12.81
CA ASN A 335 -5.96 -3.43 12.63
C ASN A 335 -4.55 -2.81 12.71
N LYS A 336 -3.53 -3.60 13.07
CA LYS A 336 -2.13 -3.15 12.92
C LYS A 336 -1.77 -3.05 11.44
N TYR A 337 -2.13 -4.05 10.67
CA TYR A 337 -2.04 -4.08 9.22
C TYR A 337 -3.46 -4.31 8.69
N CYS A 338 -4.06 -3.33 8.02
CA CYS A 338 -5.40 -3.52 7.47
C CYS A 338 -5.40 -4.62 6.40
N GLU A 339 -4.34 -4.65 5.59
CA GLU A 339 -4.08 -5.60 4.52
C GLU A 339 -2.61 -6.05 4.57
N GLN A 340 -2.37 -7.36 4.44
CA GLN A 340 -1.01 -7.90 4.32
C GLN A 340 -0.87 -8.83 3.11
N LEU A 341 0.20 -8.64 2.35
CA LEU A 341 0.70 -9.59 1.36
C LEU A 341 1.97 -10.22 1.94
N ARG A 342 1.95 -11.52 2.24
CA ARG A 342 3.06 -12.22 2.88
C ARG A 342 3.42 -13.53 2.20
N SER A 343 4.63 -13.63 1.68
CA SER A 343 5.16 -14.89 1.16
C SER A 343 5.88 -15.68 2.25
N LEU A 344 5.58 -16.97 2.36
CA LEU A 344 6.17 -17.88 3.35
C LEU A 344 7.32 -18.72 2.80
N THR A 345 7.36 -18.96 1.49
CA THR A 345 8.41 -19.76 0.86
C THR A 345 8.93 -19.12 -0.42
N ALA A 346 10.04 -19.63 -0.95
CA ALA A 346 10.65 -19.18 -2.19
C ALA A 346 9.74 -19.34 -3.43
N GLY A 347 8.79 -20.28 -3.39
CA GLY A 347 7.78 -20.48 -4.45
C GLY A 347 6.49 -19.69 -4.23
N GLY A 348 6.35 -19.00 -3.09
CA GLY A 348 5.11 -18.36 -2.65
C GLY A 348 4.94 -16.95 -3.21
N PHE A 349 4.83 -16.80 -4.53
CA PHE A 349 4.69 -15.49 -5.16
C PHE A 349 3.34 -14.83 -4.87
N ILE A 350 3.33 -13.49 -4.88
CA ILE A 350 2.12 -12.68 -4.71
C ILE A 350 2.14 -11.55 -5.73
N ASN A 351 1.59 -11.82 -6.92
CA ASN A 351 1.78 -10.96 -8.09
C ASN A 351 0.46 -10.71 -8.82
N GLU A 352 0.37 -9.60 -9.55
CA GLU A 352 -0.74 -9.31 -10.49
C GLU A 352 -2.14 -9.31 -9.83
N ASN A 353 -2.23 -8.97 -8.55
CA ASN A 353 -3.51 -8.81 -7.86
C ASN A 353 -4.03 -7.38 -8.04
N THR A 354 -5.33 -7.24 -8.30
CA THR A 354 -5.99 -5.92 -8.41
C THR A 354 -6.91 -5.67 -7.22
N PHE A 355 -6.62 -4.64 -6.44
CA PHE A 355 -7.39 -4.17 -5.30
C PHE A 355 -8.19 -2.92 -5.71
N ILE A 356 -9.50 -2.94 -5.51
CA ILE A 356 -10.39 -1.86 -5.98
C ILE A 356 -11.15 -1.29 -4.78
N LYS A 357 -10.99 0.02 -4.55
CA LYS A 357 -11.53 0.76 -3.39
C LYS A 357 -10.85 0.32 -2.07
N GLY A 358 -11.63 0.17 -1.00
CA GLY A 358 -11.15 -0.06 0.36
C GLY A 358 -11.14 1.21 1.20
N ASN A 359 -11.64 1.10 2.43
CA ASN A 359 -11.47 2.10 3.49
C ASN A 359 -10.53 1.50 4.54
N TYR A 360 -9.27 1.93 4.50
CA TYR A 360 -8.21 1.51 5.40
C TYR A 360 -8.09 2.55 6.51
N GLY A 361 -8.21 2.16 7.77
CA GLY A 361 -8.13 3.16 8.82
C GLY A 361 -8.03 2.64 10.24
N ASN A 362 -7.82 3.57 11.16
CA ASN A 362 -7.85 3.32 12.59
C ASN A 362 -8.74 4.37 13.25
N THR A 363 -9.30 4.03 14.40
CA THR A 363 -9.94 4.99 15.30
C THR A 363 -8.98 5.33 16.44
N SER A 364 -9.30 6.34 17.23
CA SER A 364 -8.53 6.69 18.43
C SER A 364 -8.42 5.55 19.45
N ALA A 365 -9.31 4.55 19.40
CA ALA A 365 -9.24 3.37 20.26
C ALA A 365 -7.97 2.52 20.02
N ALA A 366 -7.36 2.61 18.84
CA ALA A 366 -6.14 1.88 18.49
C ALA A 366 -4.84 2.60 18.92
N ASN A 367 -4.91 3.82 19.44
CA ASN A 367 -3.73 4.63 19.79
C ASN A 367 -2.81 3.95 20.79
N ALA A 368 -3.37 3.30 21.81
CA ALA A 368 -2.60 2.60 22.83
C ALA A 368 -1.85 1.37 22.29
N SER A 369 -2.19 0.88 21.09
CA SER A 369 -1.61 -0.35 20.52
C SER A 369 -0.34 -0.11 19.69
N GLY A 370 0.04 1.15 19.42
CA GLY A 370 1.25 1.48 18.69
C GLY A 370 1.00 1.86 17.23
N VAL A 371 2.02 1.70 16.37
CA VAL A 371 1.99 2.08 14.95
C VAL A 371 1.09 1.15 14.14
N ALA A 372 0.36 1.70 13.18
CA ALA A 372 -0.52 0.95 12.29
C ALA A 372 -0.30 1.32 10.83
N TYR A 373 -0.68 0.39 9.95
CA TYR A 373 -0.44 0.41 8.53
C TYR A 373 -1.70 0.06 7.74
N GLY A 374 -1.92 0.74 6.62
CA GLY A 374 -2.99 0.39 5.69
C GLY A 374 -2.64 -0.90 4.95
N THR A 375 -1.65 -0.83 4.07
CA THR A 375 -1.16 -1.95 3.26
C THR A 375 0.26 -2.33 3.69
N HIS A 376 0.53 -3.64 3.78
CA HIS A 376 1.82 -4.19 4.16
C HIS A 376 2.26 -5.31 3.22
N LEU A 377 3.45 -5.20 2.62
CA LEU A 377 4.06 -6.25 1.82
C LEU A 377 5.31 -6.76 2.53
N ILE A 378 5.42 -8.08 2.74
CA ILE A 378 6.52 -8.70 3.46
C ILE A 378 6.89 -10.07 2.90
N ALA A 379 8.17 -10.44 2.99
CA ALA A 379 8.62 -11.79 2.76
C ALA A 379 9.31 -12.35 4.00
N ASP A 380 8.94 -13.59 4.37
CA ASP A 380 9.67 -14.32 5.40
C ASP A 380 11.13 -14.57 4.95
N PRO A 381 12.07 -14.78 5.89
CA PRO A 381 13.45 -15.07 5.54
C PRO A 381 13.57 -16.22 4.53
N GLY A 382 14.19 -15.96 3.37
CA GLY A 382 14.33 -16.94 2.30
C GLY A 382 13.10 -17.13 1.41
N ALA A 383 12.01 -16.41 1.65
CA ALA A 383 10.80 -16.44 0.83
C ALA A 383 10.88 -15.52 -0.40
N TYR A 384 9.90 -15.66 -1.28
CA TYR A 384 9.78 -14.85 -2.49
C TYR A 384 9.51 -13.37 -2.17
N ASN A 385 10.47 -12.49 -2.42
CA ASN A 385 10.35 -11.05 -2.12
C ASN A 385 10.05 -10.16 -3.35
N GLY A 386 9.85 -10.75 -4.52
CA GLY A 386 9.58 -10.05 -5.77
C GLY A 386 8.09 -9.75 -6.01
N HIS A 387 7.32 -9.40 -4.98
CA HIS A 387 5.87 -9.13 -5.13
C HIS A 387 5.68 -8.01 -6.16
N ASN A 388 5.13 -8.30 -7.33
CA ASN A 388 5.13 -7.34 -8.43
C ASN A 388 3.81 -7.25 -9.16
N ASP A 389 3.65 -6.14 -9.88
CA ASP A 389 2.46 -5.79 -10.66
C ASP A 389 1.14 -5.89 -9.87
N ASN A 390 1.21 -5.77 -8.54
CA ASN A 390 0.02 -5.59 -7.74
C ASN A 390 -0.47 -4.15 -7.91
N ARG A 391 -1.79 -3.98 -8.04
CA ARG A 391 -2.41 -2.71 -8.38
C ARG A 391 -3.52 -2.36 -7.40
N TRP A 392 -3.42 -1.19 -6.79
CA TRP A 392 -4.50 -0.59 -6.00
C TRP A 392 -5.16 0.53 -6.80
N ILE A 393 -6.49 0.51 -6.89
CA ILE A 393 -7.29 1.49 -7.64
C ILE A 393 -8.26 2.17 -6.67
N ASP A 394 -8.11 3.49 -6.54
CA ASP A 394 -8.89 4.36 -5.65
C ASP A 394 -8.93 3.90 -4.17
N PRO A 395 -7.80 3.46 -3.54
CA PRO A 395 -7.82 3.12 -2.12
C PRO A 395 -8.04 4.38 -1.28
N ASN A 396 -8.81 4.23 -0.20
CA ASN A 396 -9.05 5.31 0.76
C ASN A 396 -8.37 4.99 2.09
N TYR A 397 -7.23 5.64 2.32
CA TYR A 397 -6.46 5.56 3.56
C TYR A 397 -6.93 6.65 4.53
N GLU A 398 -7.95 6.36 5.32
CA GLU A 398 -8.46 7.18 6.44
C GLU A 398 -7.80 6.74 7.76
N MET A 399 -6.50 6.97 7.85
CA MET A 399 -5.61 6.43 8.85
C MET A 399 -5.75 7.08 10.25
N ALA A 400 -6.86 7.78 10.51
CA ALA A 400 -7.20 8.64 11.66
C ALA A 400 -6.63 8.22 13.04
N GLY A 401 -5.35 8.54 13.27
CA GLY A 401 -4.80 8.80 14.59
C GLY A 401 -5.30 10.15 15.05
N GLY A 402 -5.73 10.28 16.31
CA GLY A 402 -6.18 11.56 16.86
C GLY A 402 -5.22 12.71 16.49
N VAL A 403 -5.76 13.80 15.95
CA VAL A 403 -5.00 15.01 15.64
C VAL A 403 -4.56 15.69 16.94
N GLY A 404 -3.26 15.65 17.24
CA GLY A 404 -2.65 16.31 18.39
C GLY A 404 -1.20 15.86 18.59
N SER A 405 -0.27 16.81 18.71
CA SER A 405 1.18 16.61 18.83
C SER A 405 1.55 15.51 19.84
N GLY A 406 2.18 14.43 19.38
CA GLY A 406 2.51 13.22 20.17
C GLY A 406 1.80 11.94 19.69
N SER A 407 1.10 12.02 18.57
CA SER A 407 0.27 10.98 18.00
C SER A 407 1.08 9.88 17.29
N VAL A 408 0.68 8.64 17.47
CA VAL A 408 1.39 7.45 17.02
C VAL A 408 1.31 7.29 15.50
N ASP A 409 2.40 6.92 14.83
CA ASP A 409 2.43 6.79 13.36
C ASP A 409 1.29 5.91 12.82
N ARG A 410 0.72 6.37 11.70
CA ARG A 410 -0.40 5.79 10.96
C ARG A 410 -0.07 5.88 9.48
N ILE A 411 0.63 4.85 9.00
CA ILE A 411 1.32 4.86 7.72
C ILE A 411 0.46 4.15 6.67
N PRO A 412 0.00 4.81 5.60
CA PRO A 412 -0.82 4.17 4.57
C PRO A 412 -0.20 2.91 3.99
N ILE A 413 1.10 2.94 3.64
CA ILE A 413 1.74 1.86 2.88
C ILE A 413 3.11 1.52 3.45
N PHE A 414 3.38 0.23 3.63
CA PHE A 414 4.67 -0.27 4.09
C PHE A 414 5.14 -1.47 3.25
N TYR A 415 6.29 -1.34 2.62
CA TYR A 415 7.01 -2.42 1.96
C TYR A 415 8.17 -2.85 2.85
N GLU A 416 8.10 -4.06 3.41
CA GLU A 416 9.05 -4.65 4.35
C GLU A 416 9.81 -5.80 3.67
N GLY A 417 10.91 -5.47 3.00
CA GLY A 417 11.80 -6.42 2.35
C GLY A 417 11.26 -7.03 1.06
N ALA A 418 10.00 -6.78 0.71
CA ALA A 418 9.32 -7.33 -0.46
C ALA A 418 8.57 -6.27 -1.24
N GLY A 419 8.65 -6.38 -2.57
CA GLY A 419 7.75 -5.73 -3.51
C GLY A 419 8.36 -4.67 -4.42
N GLY A 420 8.29 -4.87 -5.74
CA GLY A 420 8.76 -3.89 -6.73
C GLY A 420 7.85 -3.82 -7.94
N PHE A 421 7.85 -2.68 -8.64
CA PHE A 421 6.97 -2.43 -9.79
C PHE A 421 5.46 -2.54 -9.47
N ASN A 422 5.07 -2.19 -8.25
CA ASN A 422 3.65 -2.13 -7.86
C ASN A 422 3.09 -0.71 -8.06
N ASN A 423 1.77 -0.64 -8.28
CA ASN A 423 1.09 0.61 -8.66
C ASN A 423 -0.09 0.90 -7.74
N VAL A 424 -0.08 2.07 -7.11
CA VAL A 424 -1.25 2.64 -6.44
C VAL A 424 -1.76 3.79 -7.27
N LEU A 425 -3.06 3.79 -7.59
CA LEU A 425 -3.69 4.81 -8.43
C LEU A 425 -4.75 5.55 -7.64
N ASN A 426 -4.67 6.87 -7.69
CA ASN A 426 -5.66 7.81 -7.15
C ASN A 426 -6.00 7.62 -5.67
N ALA A 427 -5.02 7.24 -4.83
CA ALA A 427 -5.24 7.09 -3.41
C ALA A 427 -5.78 8.38 -2.76
N ARG A 428 -6.79 8.24 -1.90
CA ARG A 428 -7.15 9.27 -0.91
C ARG A 428 -6.35 8.99 0.36
N VAL A 429 -5.67 9.99 0.90
CA VAL A 429 -4.91 9.87 2.14
C VAL A 429 -5.35 10.95 3.13
N GLU A 430 -5.90 10.52 4.27
CA GLU A 430 -6.46 11.36 5.31
C GLU A 430 -6.13 10.85 6.71
N GLY A 431 -5.77 11.76 7.61
CA GLY A 431 -5.49 11.41 9.00
C GLY A 431 -4.26 10.53 9.19
N ALA A 432 -3.40 10.42 8.16
CA ALA A 432 -2.14 9.72 8.23
C ALA A 432 -1.13 10.51 9.09
N GLN A 433 -0.23 9.78 9.74
CA GLN A 433 0.81 10.34 10.61
C GLN A 433 2.09 9.54 10.36
N GLY A 434 3.24 10.21 10.23
CA GLY A 434 4.42 9.57 9.64
C GLY A 434 4.30 9.40 8.11
N PRO A 435 5.34 8.94 7.41
CA PRO A 435 5.40 8.94 5.94
C PRO A 435 4.16 8.32 5.29
N ILE A 436 3.80 8.77 4.08
CA ILE A 436 2.73 8.16 3.28
C ILE A 436 3.11 6.72 2.91
N ALA A 437 4.39 6.52 2.56
CA ALA A 437 4.93 5.20 2.27
C ALA A 437 6.31 5.01 2.90
N VAL A 438 6.53 3.81 3.45
CA VAL A 438 7.84 3.35 3.90
C VAL A 438 8.27 2.20 2.99
N PHE A 439 9.47 2.32 2.43
CA PHE A 439 10.09 1.34 1.56
C PHE A 439 11.37 0.85 2.22
N ASN A 440 11.41 -0.43 2.57
CA ASN A 440 12.52 -1.03 3.29
C ASN A 440 13.01 -2.26 2.53
N GLY A 441 14.27 -2.27 2.11
CA GLY A 441 14.94 -3.44 1.53
C GLY A 441 15.26 -3.29 0.04
N SER A 442 16.34 -3.93 -0.40
CA SER A 442 16.89 -3.78 -1.76
C SER A 442 15.99 -4.27 -2.89
N ASN A 443 15.05 -5.16 -2.60
CA ASN A 443 14.04 -5.61 -3.56
C ASN A 443 12.84 -4.67 -3.66
N VAL A 444 12.77 -3.67 -2.77
CA VAL A 444 11.72 -2.67 -2.76
C VAL A 444 12.07 -1.52 -3.69
N ARG A 445 11.68 -1.67 -4.96
CA ARG A 445 12.09 -0.75 -6.02
C ARG A 445 11.02 -0.41 -7.04
N ASP A 446 11.15 0.78 -7.60
CA ASP A 446 10.35 1.25 -8.74
C ASP A 446 8.83 1.11 -8.53
N ASN A 447 8.36 1.32 -7.29
CA ASN A 447 6.93 1.37 -6.99
C ASN A 447 6.36 2.79 -7.18
N ASP A 448 5.15 2.87 -7.72
CA ASP A 448 4.45 4.14 -7.99
C ASP A 448 3.27 4.32 -7.06
N ILE A 449 3.32 5.36 -6.22
CA ILE A 449 2.26 5.68 -5.27
C ILE A 449 1.52 6.93 -5.74
N GLY A 450 0.46 6.75 -6.51
CA GLY A 450 -0.39 7.81 -7.05
C GLY A 450 -1.43 8.27 -6.04
N VAL A 451 -1.35 9.54 -5.62
CA VAL A 451 -2.23 10.17 -4.64
C VAL A 451 -3.12 11.23 -5.31
N SER A 452 -4.44 11.12 -5.12
CA SER A 452 -5.43 12.04 -5.68
C SER A 452 -5.90 13.11 -4.69
N PHE A 453 -5.80 12.84 -3.39
CA PHE A 453 -6.21 13.75 -2.31
C PHE A 453 -5.33 13.57 -1.06
N LEU A 454 -4.97 14.68 -0.41
CA LEU A 454 -4.27 14.74 0.88
C LEU A 454 -4.96 15.75 1.80
N THR A 455 -5.11 15.44 3.09
CA THR A 455 -5.51 16.49 4.05
C THR A 455 -4.41 17.54 4.23
N ALA A 456 -4.76 18.75 4.68
CA ALA A 456 -3.81 19.83 4.90
C ALA A 456 -2.63 19.43 5.82
N ALA A 457 -2.87 18.61 6.85
CA ALA A 457 -1.81 18.12 7.73
C ALA A 457 -0.84 17.18 6.99
N ASN A 458 -1.34 16.35 6.07
CA ASN A 458 -0.51 15.46 5.24
C ASN A 458 0.15 16.19 4.07
N ALA A 459 -0.49 17.22 3.53
CA ALA A 459 0.04 18.02 2.42
C ALA A 459 1.22 18.93 2.84
N GLY A 460 1.39 19.21 4.13
CA GLY A 460 2.58 19.86 4.69
C GLY A 460 3.68 18.90 5.16
N GLN A 461 3.52 17.59 4.91
CA GLN A 461 4.37 16.59 5.53
C GLN A 461 5.77 16.54 4.91
N ILE A 462 6.75 16.73 5.81
CA ILE A 462 8.18 16.67 5.56
C ILE A 462 8.56 15.19 5.52
N ASN A 463 8.98 14.66 4.38
CA ASN A 463 9.27 13.22 4.13
C ASN A 463 8.03 12.36 3.87
N ALA A 464 7.27 12.72 2.83
CA ALA A 464 6.11 11.96 2.38
C ALA A 464 6.44 10.51 1.98
N ILE A 465 7.69 10.18 1.64
CA ILE A 465 8.19 8.80 1.62
C ILE A 465 9.47 8.63 2.42
N SER A 466 9.68 7.41 2.92
CA SER A 466 10.94 6.96 3.48
C SER A 466 11.45 5.77 2.67
N GLU A 467 12.68 5.85 2.17
CA GLU A 467 13.35 4.72 1.51
C GLU A 467 14.58 4.34 2.33
N VAL A 468 14.68 3.09 2.76
CA VAL A 468 15.77 2.57 3.61
C VAL A 468 16.24 1.18 3.16
N ASN A 469 17.43 0.78 3.60
CA ASN A 469 17.99 -0.58 3.44
C ASN A 469 18.08 -1.04 1.99
N GLY A 470 18.47 -0.12 1.10
CA GLY A 470 18.65 -0.39 -0.32
C GLY A 470 17.40 -0.19 -1.17
N ALA A 471 16.26 0.18 -0.57
CA ALA A 471 15.07 0.58 -1.34
C ALA A 471 15.38 1.79 -2.22
N ASN A 472 14.95 1.75 -3.48
CA ASN A 472 15.29 2.78 -4.47
C ASN A 472 14.25 2.92 -5.58
N GLY A 473 14.21 4.08 -6.23
CA GLY A 473 13.36 4.29 -7.42
C GLY A 473 11.87 4.41 -7.12
N ASN A 474 11.46 4.35 -5.86
CA ASN A 474 10.06 4.49 -5.47
C ASN A 474 9.65 5.96 -5.52
N ARG A 475 8.42 6.25 -5.97
CA ARG A 475 7.97 7.64 -6.13
C ARG A 475 6.52 7.87 -5.74
N LEU A 476 6.26 9.05 -5.20
CA LEU A 476 4.91 9.60 -5.12
C LEU A 476 4.55 10.28 -6.45
N THR A 477 3.33 10.04 -6.91
CA THR A 477 2.77 10.62 -8.13
C THR A 477 1.33 11.05 -7.89
N GLY A 478 0.64 11.53 -8.93
CA GLY A 478 -0.78 11.85 -8.89
C GLY A 478 -1.10 13.33 -8.70
N ARG A 479 -2.39 13.65 -8.68
CA ARG A 479 -2.91 15.04 -8.66
C ARG A 479 -2.52 15.81 -7.39
N ALA A 480 -2.36 15.11 -6.28
CA ALA A 480 -1.95 15.70 -5.01
C ALA A 480 -0.43 15.88 -4.89
N MET A 481 0.33 15.73 -5.98
CA MET A 481 1.77 16.02 -6.05
C MET A 481 2.02 17.24 -6.96
N THR A 482 3.03 18.04 -6.61
CA THR A 482 3.52 19.16 -7.43
C THR A 482 5.01 19.05 -7.67
N GLU A 483 5.45 19.60 -8.81
CA GLU A 483 6.86 19.76 -9.15
C GLU A 483 7.28 21.22 -8.91
N VAL A 484 8.33 21.42 -8.13
CA VAL A 484 8.98 22.73 -7.96
C VAL A 484 10.34 22.74 -8.63
N ARG A 485 10.76 23.87 -9.20
CA ARG A 485 11.92 23.93 -10.09
C ARG A 485 12.89 25.04 -9.71
N ALA A 486 14.18 24.75 -9.82
CA ALA A 486 15.26 25.73 -9.90
C ALA A 486 16.00 25.53 -11.22
N SER A 487 16.10 26.59 -12.03
CA SER A 487 16.66 26.54 -13.38
C SER A 487 17.76 27.58 -13.54
N TYR A 488 18.94 27.13 -13.96
CA TYR A 488 20.10 27.96 -14.27
C TYR A 488 20.41 27.81 -15.76
N ARG A 489 20.27 28.89 -16.53
CA ARG A 489 20.52 28.91 -17.98
C ARG A 489 21.61 29.90 -18.34
N GLY A 490 22.32 29.62 -19.43
CA GLY A 490 23.33 30.55 -19.94
C GLY A 490 24.55 30.66 -19.03
N LEU A 491 24.94 29.57 -18.36
CA LEU A 491 26.02 29.51 -17.38
C LEU A 491 27.33 30.15 -17.85
N ARG A 492 27.63 30.09 -19.15
CA ARG A 492 28.78 30.76 -19.77
C ARG A 492 28.88 32.26 -19.50
N ARG A 493 27.74 32.94 -19.30
CA ARG A 493 27.68 34.39 -19.04
C ARG A 493 28.11 34.74 -17.62
N LEU A 494 28.11 33.76 -16.72
CA LEU A 494 28.52 33.94 -15.33
C LEU A 494 30.04 33.99 -15.19
N LEU A 495 30.78 33.45 -16.17
CA LEU A 495 32.23 33.46 -16.22
C LEU A 495 32.76 34.89 -16.41
N SER A 496 33.79 35.24 -15.63
CA SER A 496 34.49 36.52 -15.70
C SER A 496 35.97 36.31 -15.34
N SER A 497 36.82 37.27 -15.70
CA SER A 497 38.22 37.32 -15.33
C SER A 497 38.48 38.26 -14.17
N ASN A 498 39.32 37.82 -13.24
CA ASN A 498 39.90 38.66 -12.17
C ASN A 498 40.92 39.69 -12.74
N GLY A 499 41.23 39.62 -14.04
CA GLY A 499 42.23 40.48 -14.70
C GLY A 499 43.65 39.95 -14.66
N GLY A 500 43.91 38.89 -13.87
CA GLY A 500 45.08 38.04 -13.99
C GLY A 500 44.95 36.98 -15.10
N ALA A 501 46.09 36.54 -15.63
CA ALA A 501 46.17 35.43 -16.58
C ALA A 501 45.71 34.13 -15.92
N ASP A 502 44.77 33.45 -16.55
CA ASP A 502 44.22 32.18 -16.10
C ASP A 502 43.52 32.19 -14.73
N VAL A 503 42.95 33.33 -14.34
CA VAL A 503 42.19 33.48 -13.08
C VAL A 503 40.71 33.76 -13.37
N PRO A 504 39.89 32.72 -13.63
CA PRO A 504 38.46 32.85 -13.82
C PRO A 504 37.69 32.84 -12.50
N TYR A 505 36.59 33.58 -12.45
CA TYR A 505 35.57 33.48 -11.41
C TYR A 505 34.16 33.41 -11.99
N VAL A 506 33.22 32.87 -11.20
CA VAL A 506 31.79 32.80 -11.54
C VAL A 506 30.97 33.77 -10.70
N ARG A 507 30.00 34.43 -11.33
CA ARG A 507 29.08 35.39 -10.73
C ARG A 507 27.70 34.80 -10.48
N GLY A 508 26.88 35.52 -9.71
CA GLY A 508 25.48 35.19 -9.45
C GLY A 508 25.29 33.99 -8.52
N ASP A 509 24.19 33.28 -8.68
CA ASP A 509 23.69 32.29 -7.71
C ASP A 509 24.29 30.88 -7.88
N VAL A 510 25.55 30.81 -8.28
CA VAL A 510 26.34 29.56 -8.38
C VAL A 510 27.74 29.76 -7.82
N PHE A 511 28.39 28.67 -7.42
CA PHE A 511 29.77 28.65 -6.96
C PHE A 511 30.56 27.52 -7.60
N LEU A 512 31.87 27.55 -7.42
CA LEU A 512 32.79 26.52 -7.86
C LEU A 512 33.20 25.60 -6.72
N MET A 513 33.45 24.34 -7.06
CA MET A 513 34.05 23.35 -6.19
C MET A 513 35.22 22.68 -6.91
N GLU A 514 36.38 22.60 -6.27
CA GLU A 514 37.57 21.93 -6.82
C GLU A 514 37.76 20.54 -6.19
N SER A 515 38.25 19.58 -6.96
CA SER A 515 38.41 18.18 -6.52
C SER A 515 39.35 18.02 -5.33
N THR A 516 40.28 18.96 -5.14
CA THR A 516 41.26 18.98 -4.05
C THR A 516 40.87 19.93 -2.91
N SER A 517 39.67 20.50 -2.93
CA SER A 517 39.18 21.42 -1.92
C SER A 517 37.95 20.87 -1.20
N SER A 518 37.68 21.37 0.00
CA SER A 518 36.47 21.10 0.78
C SER A 518 35.54 22.31 0.92
N VAL A 519 35.90 23.46 0.33
CA VAL A 519 35.15 24.72 0.47
C VAL A 519 34.64 25.22 -0.88
N ALA A 520 33.48 25.89 -0.85
CA ALA A 520 32.96 26.62 -2.00
C ALA A 520 33.86 27.80 -2.36
N LYS A 521 33.96 28.13 -3.64
CA LYS A 521 34.79 29.24 -4.14
C LYS A 521 34.11 30.01 -5.26
N ARG A 522 34.45 31.30 -5.40
CA ARG A 522 34.13 32.07 -6.61
C ARG A 522 35.12 31.86 -7.73
N SER A 523 36.39 31.69 -7.38
CA SER A 523 37.52 31.58 -8.31
C SER A 523 38.25 30.26 -8.09
N THR A 524 38.77 29.71 -9.17
CA THR A 524 39.78 28.63 -9.12
C THR A 524 41.15 29.25 -8.87
N THR A 525 42.00 28.53 -8.14
CA THR A 525 43.42 28.89 -7.94
C THR A 525 44.34 28.10 -8.86
N ILE A 526 43.77 27.22 -9.69
CA ILE A 526 44.51 26.32 -10.57
C ILE A 526 44.22 26.68 -12.03
N ALA A 527 45.29 26.73 -12.81
CA ALA A 527 45.26 26.96 -14.24
C ALA A 527 44.37 25.95 -15.00
N ASN A 528 43.73 26.38 -16.09
CA ASN A 528 42.95 25.54 -17.01
C ASN A 528 41.70 24.85 -16.43
N ARG A 529 41.22 25.26 -15.25
CA ARG A 529 40.04 24.63 -14.62
C ARG A 529 38.71 25.06 -15.22
N LEU A 530 38.66 26.29 -15.72
CA LEU A 530 37.56 26.84 -16.50
C LEU A 530 38.12 27.51 -17.75
N LEU A 531 37.36 27.50 -18.84
CA LEU A 531 37.76 28.12 -20.10
C LEU A 531 36.57 28.87 -20.73
N SER A 532 36.88 29.94 -21.46
CA SER A 532 35.90 30.68 -22.26
C SER A 532 35.37 29.82 -23.40
N ASN A 533 34.05 29.66 -23.47
CA ASN A 533 33.36 28.95 -24.52
C ASN A 533 32.07 29.70 -24.89
N ALA A 534 31.84 29.89 -26.19
CA ALA A 534 30.72 30.66 -26.73
C ALA A 534 29.35 30.06 -26.43
N ASP A 535 29.31 28.75 -26.18
CA ASP A 535 28.08 27.98 -26.12
C ASP A 535 27.81 27.40 -24.72
N ALA A 536 28.84 27.25 -23.87
CA ALA A 536 28.76 26.58 -22.57
C ALA A 536 29.76 27.17 -21.55
N LEU A 537 29.61 26.83 -20.27
CA LEU A 537 30.66 26.98 -19.27
C LEU A 537 31.53 25.73 -19.33
N GLU A 538 32.77 25.87 -19.78
CA GLU A 538 33.68 24.73 -19.95
C GLU A 538 34.39 24.40 -18.65
N LEU A 539 34.14 23.20 -18.11
CA LEU A 539 34.66 22.72 -16.84
C LEU A 539 35.64 21.58 -17.06
N SER A 540 36.78 21.62 -16.37
CA SER A 540 37.67 20.45 -16.27
C SER A 540 37.03 19.32 -15.44
N SER A 541 37.57 18.10 -15.55
CA SER A 541 37.14 16.93 -14.74
C SER A 541 37.30 17.12 -13.23
N ALA A 542 38.04 18.14 -12.82
CA ALA A 542 38.41 18.37 -11.44
C ALA A 542 37.75 19.65 -10.85
N THR A 543 36.84 20.28 -11.58
CA THR A 543 36.11 21.48 -11.12
C THR A 543 34.64 21.39 -11.45
N ALA A 544 33.78 21.60 -10.45
CA ALA A 544 32.33 21.61 -10.58
C ALA A 544 31.79 23.03 -10.50
N VAL A 545 30.67 23.29 -11.17
CA VAL A 545 29.80 24.44 -10.92
C VAL A 545 28.56 23.95 -10.20
N MET A 546 28.20 24.58 -9.07
CA MET A 546 27.19 24.08 -8.14
C MET A 546 26.33 25.21 -7.57
N PHE A 547 25.20 24.83 -6.98
CA PHE A 547 24.37 25.66 -6.12
C PHE A 547 23.95 24.84 -4.90
N ALA A 548 23.62 25.51 -3.79
CA ALA A 548 23.18 24.86 -2.57
C ALA A 548 21.64 24.83 -2.49
N VAL A 549 21.10 23.80 -1.85
CA VAL A 549 19.67 23.53 -1.75
C VAL A 549 19.33 23.09 -0.33
N ASP A 550 18.29 23.70 0.23
CA ASP A 550 17.66 23.20 1.46
C ASP A 550 16.79 21.98 1.12
N THR A 551 17.11 20.86 1.75
CA THR A 551 16.43 19.56 1.56
C THR A 551 15.63 19.14 2.79
N THR A 552 15.44 20.04 3.76
CA THR A 552 14.66 19.77 4.97
C THR A 552 13.19 19.52 4.69
N LYS A 553 12.67 19.91 3.51
CA LYS A 553 11.25 19.74 3.12
C LYS A 553 11.05 18.74 1.98
N ILE A 554 11.99 18.67 1.05
CA ILE A 554 11.90 17.83 -0.15
C ILE A 554 13.07 16.86 -0.15
N LYS A 555 12.76 15.57 -0.29
CA LYS A 555 13.74 14.48 -0.30
C LYS A 555 13.85 13.75 -1.63
N GLN A 556 12.87 13.94 -2.51
CA GLN A 556 12.85 13.35 -3.85
C GLN A 556 13.10 14.41 -4.90
N TRP A 557 13.98 14.11 -5.83
CA TRP A 557 14.52 15.07 -6.77
C TRP A 557 14.70 14.46 -8.16
N ARG A 558 14.66 15.30 -9.18
CA ARG A 558 15.13 15.00 -10.54
C ARG A 558 16.10 16.09 -10.96
N PHE A 559 17.25 15.71 -11.48
CA PHE A 559 18.22 16.64 -12.04
C PHE A 559 18.27 16.52 -13.56
N VAL A 560 18.38 17.65 -14.25
CA VAL A 560 18.49 17.76 -15.70
C VAL A 560 19.77 18.51 -16.03
N ALA A 561 20.72 17.80 -16.64
CA ALA A 561 22.02 18.31 -17.03
C ALA A 561 21.99 18.80 -18.49
N GLY A 562 22.16 20.10 -18.70
CA GLY A 562 22.26 20.67 -20.04
C GLY A 562 23.69 20.71 -20.55
N ALA A 563 24.32 19.56 -20.80
CA ALA A 563 25.64 19.50 -21.40
C ALA A 563 25.62 20.01 -22.86
N LEU A 564 26.79 20.45 -23.36
CA LEU A 564 26.98 20.73 -24.78
C LEU A 564 26.75 19.45 -25.61
N ASN A 565 26.17 19.58 -26.82
CA ASN A 565 25.90 18.43 -27.69
C ASN A 565 27.18 17.59 -27.92
N GLY A 566 27.06 16.27 -27.78
CA GLY A 566 28.19 15.33 -27.90
C GLY A 566 29.00 15.15 -26.60
N PHE A 567 28.64 15.85 -25.53
CA PHE A 567 29.27 15.71 -24.21
C PHE A 567 28.26 15.16 -23.19
N THR A 568 28.76 14.47 -22.19
CA THR A 568 27.96 14.04 -21.03
C THR A 568 28.61 14.56 -19.77
N ALA A 569 27.86 15.32 -18.98
CA ALA A 569 28.33 15.83 -17.70
C ALA A 569 28.16 14.77 -16.61
N SER A 570 28.99 14.84 -15.58
CA SER A 570 28.73 14.09 -14.35
C SER A 570 28.01 14.99 -13.35
N VAL A 571 27.02 14.44 -12.64
CA VAL A 571 26.39 15.13 -11.52
C VAL A 571 27.22 14.90 -10.27
N LEU A 572 27.41 15.95 -9.49
CA LEU A 572 28.08 15.94 -8.20
C LEU A 572 27.11 16.42 -7.14
N VAL A 573 27.03 15.70 -6.02
CA VAL A 573 26.29 16.12 -4.83
C VAL A 573 27.14 16.01 -3.59
N ILE A 574 27.05 17.02 -2.73
CA ILE A 574 27.65 17.04 -1.41
C ILE A 574 26.52 17.19 -0.40
N ALA A 575 26.38 16.23 0.50
CA ALA A 575 25.32 16.21 1.50
C ALA A 575 25.82 16.77 2.84
N PHE A 576 24.95 17.48 3.56
CA PHE A 576 25.22 18.05 4.88
C PHE A 576 24.06 17.76 5.84
N ASP A 577 24.37 17.52 7.10
CA ASP A 577 23.36 17.44 8.16
C ASP A 577 22.87 18.83 8.61
N SER A 578 21.99 18.85 9.61
CA SER A 578 21.41 20.08 10.15
C SER A 578 22.39 20.97 10.91
N THR A 579 23.57 20.45 11.25
CA THR A 579 24.66 21.22 11.90
C THR A 579 25.64 21.80 10.88
N GLY A 580 25.49 21.44 9.59
CA GLY A 580 26.41 21.79 8.52
C GLY A 580 27.61 20.84 8.41
N ALA A 581 27.61 19.72 9.13
CA ALA A 581 28.65 18.70 8.98
C ALA A 581 28.39 17.90 7.69
N ARG A 582 29.46 17.58 6.98
CA ARG A 582 29.39 16.90 5.69
C ARG A 582 29.13 15.40 5.89
N LEU A 583 28.13 14.87 5.17
CA LEU A 583 27.70 13.48 5.22
C LEU A 583 28.32 12.71 4.05
N THR A 584 29.26 11.81 4.35
CA THR A 584 30.04 11.07 3.34
C THR A 584 29.91 9.56 3.54
N GLY A 585 30.05 8.80 2.45
CA GLY A 585 29.95 7.34 2.49
C GLY A 585 28.53 6.85 2.74
N ASP A 586 28.40 5.91 3.66
CA ASP A 586 27.12 5.31 4.02
C ASP A 586 26.70 5.81 5.41
N ALA A 587 25.43 6.19 5.54
CA ALA A 587 24.77 6.36 6.81
C ALA A 587 24.69 5.02 7.53
N VAL A 588 24.99 5.02 8.84
CA VAL A 588 24.81 3.85 9.69
C VAL A 588 23.36 3.86 10.19
N ASP A 589 22.58 2.86 9.78
CA ASP A 589 21.21 2.64 10.25
C ASP A 589 21.12 1.30 10.99
N VAL A 590 20.13 1.17 11.89
CA VAL A 590 19.82 -0.05 12.65
C VAL A 590 19.56 -1.24 11.73
N LEU A 591 19.21 -0.98 10.47
CA LEU A 591 18.82 -1.98 9.49
C LEU A 591 19.82 -2.12 8.31
N GLY A 592 20.92 -1.35 8.30
CA GLY A 592 22.00 -1.47 7.31
C GLY A 592 22.71 -0.15 6.96
N ASN A 593 23.93 -0.25 6.43
CA ASN A 593 24.67 0.91 5.94
C ASN A 593 24.14 1.34 4.56
N GLU A 594 23.74 2.60 4.40
CA GLU A 594 23.19 3.11 3.13
C GLU A 594 23.65 4.55 2.81
N LYS A 595 23.96 4.81 1.53
CA LYS A 595 24.36 6.14 1.05
C LYS A 595 23.35 7.22 1.40
N TYR A 596 23.85 8.39 1.79
CA TYR A 596 23.02 9.57 2.03
C TYR A 596 22.32 10.11 0.78
N VAL A 597 22.84 9.78 -0.42
CA VAL A 597 22.24 10.13 -1.70
C VAL A 597 22.20 8.93 -2.64
N LYS A 598 21.04 8.69 -3.25
CA LYS A 598 20.78 7.49 -4.07
C LYS A 598 19.88 7.78 -5.26
N ASN A 599 19.98 6.98 -6.31
CA ASN A 599 19.09 7.03 -7.48
C ASN A 599 18.34 5.71 -7.68
N SER A 600 17.43 5.68 -8.66
CA SER A 600 16.63 4.49 -9.01
C SER A 600 17.45 3.27 -9.45
N SER A 601 18.74 3.42 -9.74
CA SER A 601 19.64 2.31 -10.10
C SER A 601 20.71 2.04 -9.03
N GLY A 602 20.67 2.71 -7.88
CA GLY A 602 21.70 2.65 -6.83
C GLY A 602 23.11 3.11 -7.25
N SER A 603 23.26 3.71 -8.44
CA SER A 603 24.52 3.89 -9.15
C SER A 603 25.34 5.12 -8.73
N TRP A 604 24.87 5.93 -7.78
CA TRP A 604 25.67 7.06 -7.28
C TRP A 604 26.85 6.53 -6.45
N ALA A 605 28.06 6.93 -6.80
CA ALA A 605 29.28 6.48 -6.14
C ALA A 605 29.80 7.54 -5.16
N ALA A 606 30.14 7.14 -3.93
CA ALA A 606 30.83 8.00 -2.99
C ALA A 606 32.29 8.24 -3.45
N THR A 607 32.80 9.45 -3.24
CA THR A 607 34.18 9.82 -3.56
C THR A 607 34.77 10.71 -2.47
N ALA A 608 36.07 10.56 -2.20
CA ALA A 608 36.80 11.46 -1.31
C ALA A 608 37.13 12.81 -1.97
N ASN A 609 37.04 12.90 -3.31
CA ASN A 609 37.23 14.14 -4.04
C ASN A 609 36.20 15.19 -3.62
N PHE A 610 36.54 16.47 -3.84
CA PHE A 610 35.72 17.61 -3.43
C PHE A 610 35.46 17.61 -1.91
N GLY A 611 36.35 17.00 -1.13
CA GLY A 611 36.26 16.83 0.33
C GLY A 611 35.15 15.89 0.79
N GLY A 612 34.70 14.96 -0.05
CA GLY A 612 33.61 14.03 0.23
C GLY A 612 32.33 14.36 -0.52
N ALA A 613 31.99 13.57 -1.53
CA ALA A 613 30.83 13.80 -2.40
C ALA A 613 30.25 12.48 -2.93
N TYR A 614 29.13 12.59 -3.63
CA TYR A 614 28.50 11.52 -4.42
C TYR A 614 28.48 11.94 -5.89
N THR A 615 28.87 11.02 -6.77
CA THR A 615 28.96 11.29 -8.22
C THR A 615 28.11 10.33 -9.01
N ALA A 616 27.47 10.83 -10.06
CA ALA A 616 26.83 10.02 -11.09
C ALA A 616 27.49 10.33 -12.44
N THR A 617 28.24 9.38 -12.96
CA THR A 617 28.93 9.52 -14.25
C THR A 617 27.94 9.45 -15.41
N SER A 618 28.20 10.21 -16.47
CA SER A 618 27.42 10.16 -17.72
C SER A 618 25.93 10.45 -17.51
N PHE A 619 25.63 11.56 -16.82
CA PHE A 619 24.27 11.91 -16.39
C PHE A 619 23.64 12.96 -17.32
N SER A 620 22.47 12.66 -17.87
CA SER A 620 21.66 13.59 -18.67
C SER A 620 20.40 14.01 -17.90
N VAL A 621 19.59 13.05 -17.49
CA VAL A 621 18.40 13.23 -16.65
C VAL A 621 18.30 12.04 -15.69
N GLY A 622 17.95 12.28 -14.43
CA GLY A 622 17.70 11.17 -13.50
C GLY A 622 17.01 11.59 -12.21
N ASN A 623 16.21 10.67 -11.67
CA ASN A 623 15.58 10.80 -10.36
C ASN A 623 16.56 10.32 -9.27
N PHE A 624 16.55 10.99 -8.12
CA PHE A 624 17.34 10.62 -6.97
C PHE A 624 16.63 11.03 -5.67
N SER A 625 17.01 10.43 -4.56
CA SER A 625 16.55 10.78 -3.23
C SER A 625 17.73 11.04 -2.29
N VAL A 626 17.49 11.88 -1.29
CA VAL A 626 18.43 12.13 -0.19
C VAL A 626 17.79 11.63 1.11
N ARG A 627 18.59 11.08 2.03
CA ARG A 627 18.07 10.59 3.31
C ARG A 627 17.49 11.70 4.18
N ALA A 628 16.74 11.30 5.22
CA ALA A 628 16.14 12.22 6.17
C ALA A 628 17.17 13.12 6.87
N GLU A 629 18.36 12.59 7.17
CA GLU A 629 19.47 13.29 7.85
C GLU A 629 20.09 14.41 7.00
N VAL A 630 19.97 14.34 5.68
CA VAL A 630 20.50 15.39 4.79
C VAL A 630 19.63 16.63 4.93
N ALA A 631 20.11 17.66 5.62
CA ALA A 631 19.37 18.92 5.76
C ALA A 631 19.63 19.83 4.56
N THR A 632 20.86 19.84 4.04
CA THR A 632 21.27 20.63 2.89
C THR A 632 22.05 19.76 1.92
N MET A 633 21.92 20.05 0.62
CA MET A 633 22.84 19.50 -0.38
C MET A 633 23.41 20.60 -1.27
N TRP A 634 24.66 20.43 -1.69
CA TRP A 634 25.20 21.17 -2.82
C TRP A 634 25.16 20.27 -4.03
N ILE A 635 24.58 20.74 -5.14
CA ILE A 635 24.42 19.94 -6.36
C ILE A 635 24.87 20.73 -7.58
N GLY A 636 25.47 20.02 -8.54
CA GLY A 636 25.90 20.64 -9.79
C GLY A 636 26.55 19.67 -10.75
N LEU A 637 27.30 20.24 -11.70
CA LEU A 637 27.93 19.50 -12.80
C LEU A 637 29.45 19.65 -12.78
N VAL A 638 30.14 18.57 -13.17
CA VAL A 638 31.60 18.49 -13.24
C VAL A 638 32.05 17.85 -14.56
N GLY A 639 33.21 18.28 -15.06
CA GLY A 639 33.95 17.55 -16.09
C GLY A 639 33.42 17.62 -17.52
N ALA A 640 32.50 18.53 -17.80
CA ALA A 640 31.98 18.74 -19.15
C ALA A 640 31.65 20.21 -19.41
N PRO A 641 31.54 20.63 -20.69
CA PRO A 641 30.99 21.92 -21.05
C PRO A 641 29.48 21.94 -20.80
N VAL A 642 29.01 22.82 -19.91
CA VAL A 642 27.62 22.86 -19.45
C VAL A 642 26.91 24.17 -19.78
N ARG A 643 25.71 24.07 -20.34
CA ARG A 643 24.87 25.20 -20.79
C ARG A 643 23.84 25.60 -19.74
N SER A 644 23.29 24.60 -19.06
CA SER A 644 22.24 24.77 -18.06
C SER A 644 22.23 23.64 -17.03
N MET A 645 21.61 23.94 -15.89
CA MET A 645 21.27 22.97 -14.84
C MET A 645 19.82 23.23 -14.44
N GLU A 646 19.03 22.18 -14.29
CA GLU A 646 17.70 22.28 -13.70
C GLU A 646 17.53 21.19 -12.63
N LEU A 647 17.06 21.61 -11.45
CA LEU A 647 16.67 20.73 -10.36
C LEU A 647 15.16 20.82 -10.17
N ILE A 648 14.52 19.67 -10.09
CA ILE A 648 13.08 19.51 -9.92
C ILE A 648 12.87 18.75 -8.61
N GLY A 649 12.16 19.35 -7.66
CA GLY A 649 11.76 18.72 -6.40
C GLY A 649 10.32 18.21 -6.48
N PHE A 650 10.05 17.03 -5.93
CA PHE A 650 8.69 16.48 -5.83
C PHE A 650 8.13 16.75 -4.44
N ALA A 651 7.04 17.51 -4.37
CA ALA A 651 6.39 17.91 -3.12
C ALA A 651 4.90 17.57 -3.14
N THR A 652 4.28 17.46 -1.97
CA THR A 652 2.83 17.29 -1.81
C THR A 652 2.11 18.60 -2.14
N SER A 653 1.03 18.53 -2.93
CA SER A 653 0.25 19.67 -3.39
C SER A 653 -1.09 19.76 -2.65
N GLU A 654 -1.22 20.76 -1.80
CA GLU A 654 -2.46 21.50 -1.45
C GLU A 654 -2.17 22.58 -0.39
N THR A 655 -1.01 22.48 0.31
CA THR A 655 -0.50 23.50 1.26
C THR A 655 0.85 24.09 0.85
N ALA A 656 1.28 23.90 -0.41
CA ALA A 656 2.47 24.56 -0.93
C ALA A 656 2.35 26.10 -0.93
N ALA A 657 1.15 26.65 -0.68
CA ALA A 657 0.95 28.08 -0.53
C ALA A 657 1.49 28.59 0.82
N ASN A 658 2.61 29.33 0.75
CA ASN A 658 3.21 30.20 1.78
C ASN A 658 4.36 29.66 2.65
N VAL A 659 4.87 28.45 2.42
CA VAL A 659 6.11 27.98 3.10
C VAL A 659 7.24 27.86 2.08
N ALA A 660 8.29 28.68 2.26
CA ALA A 660 9.50 28.61 1.44
C ALA A 660 10.08 27.19 1.47
N GLY A 661 10.51 26.68 0.30
CA GLY A 661 11.01 25.30 0.14
C GLY A 661 9.96 24.26 -0.26
N VAL A 662 8.66 24.62 -0.28
CA VAL A 662 7.57 23.75 -0.79
C VAL A 662 6.88 24.36 -2.02
N SER A 663 6.80 25.70 -2.11
CA SER A 663 6.31 26.44 -3.30
C SER A 663 7.36 26.61 -4.40
N THR A 664 8.63 26.64 -4.01
CA THR A 664 9.80 26.77 -4.87
C THR A 664 10.95 25.97 -4.26
N VAL A 665 11.92 25.57 -5.08
CA VAL A 665 13.17 24.98 -4.56
C VAL A 665 13.93 26.09 -3.84
N SER A 666 14.21 25.89 -2.54
CA SER A 666 14.98 26.84 -1.74
C SER A 666 16.47 26.69 -2.03
N THR A 667 17.03 27.60 -2.83
CA THR A 667 18.43 27.60 -3.25
C THR A 667 19.22 28.74 -2.63
N PHE A 668 20.52 28.52 -2.40
CA PHE A 668 21.43 29.55 -1.91
C PHE A 668 22.87 29.32 -2.39
N VAL A 669 23.76 30.28 -2.11
CA VAL A 669 25.21 30.15 -2.29
C VAL A 669 25.87 30.18 -0.91
N PRO A 670 26.73 29.19 -0.55
CA PRO A 670 27.36 29.10 0.76
C PRO A 670 28.63 29.96 0.83
N LEU A 671 28.55 31.20 0.32
CA LEU A 671 29.62 32.17 0.30
C LEU A 671 29.09 33.46 0.93
N ASP A 672 29.94 34.16 1.67
CA ASP A 672 29.63 35.47 2.23
C ASP A 672 29.75 36.56 1.14
N ASP A 673 28.95 36.41 0.09
CA ASP A 673 28.83 37.38 -0.99
C ASP A 673 27.43 37.35 -1.61
N ASP A 674 27.00 38.46 -2.19
CA ASP A 674 25.73 38.61 -2.91
C ASP A 674 25.85 38.22 -4.40
N GLY A 675 26.94 37.53 -4.78
CA GLY A 675 27.27 37.20 -6.16
C GLY A 675 27.73 38.39 -7.03
N SER A 676 27.81 39.60 -6.46
CA SER A 676 28.31 40.81 -7.10
C SER A 676 29.71 41.22 -6.65
N VAL A 677 30.29 40.49 -5.68
CA VAL A 677 31.57 40.85 -5.06
C VAL A 677 32.64 41.16 -6.10
N PRO A 678 33.27 42.35 -6.03
CA PRO A 678 34.43 42.69 -6.83
C PRO A 678 35.52 41.65 -6.59
N LEU A 679 35.91 40.94 -7.64
CA LEU A 679 37.00 39.97 -7.55
C LEU A 679 38.19 40.33 -8.41
N ALA A 680 38.14 41.40 -9.22
CA ALA A 680 39.26 41.74 -10.07
C ALA A 680 40.35 42.47 -9.31
N THR A 681 41.59 42.03 -9.46
CA THR A 681 42.77 42.62 -8.84
C THR A 681 43.57 43.48 -9.82
N ALA A 682 43.20 43.50 -11.11
CA ALA A 682 43.87 44.26 -12.16
C ALA A 682 42.93 44.54 -13.35
N ASN A 683 43.36 45.44 -14.24
CA ASN A 683 42.65 45.74 -15.49
C ASN A 683 42.48 44.45 -16.32
N PRO A 684 41.23 44.03 -16.63
CA PRO A 684 40.98 42.84 -17.44
C PRO A 684 41.63 42.84 -18.83
N SER A 685 41.90 44.01 -19.41
CA SER A 685 42.59 44.09 -20.71
C SER A 685 44.05 43.69 -20.70
N THR A 686 44.71 43.71 -19.54
CA THR A 686 46.16 43.46 -19.48
C THR A 686 46.47 41.97 -19.58
N ALA A 687 45.83 41.15 -18.76
CA ALA A 687 46.09 39.72 -18.67
C ALA A 687 44.81 38.87 -18.55
N GLY A 688 43.63 39.47 -18.61
CA GLY A 688 42.38 38.75 -18.46
C GLY A 688 42.13 37.78 -19.63
N THR A 689 41.60 36.61 -19.30
CA THR A 689 41.51 35.46 -20.23
C THR A 689 40.16 34.76 -20.20
N HIS A 690 39.14 35.38 -19.59
CA HIS A 690 37.86 34.71 -19.32
C HIS A 690 36.65 35.62 -19.45
N GLY A 691 35.59 35.11 -20.07
CA GLY A 691 34.27 35.75 -20.15
C GLY A 691 34.04 36.60 -21.41
N TYR A 692 32.77 36.94 -21.61
CA TYR A 692 32.33 37.90 -22.63
C TYR A 692 31.84 39.17 -21.94
N TYR A 693 32.18 40.33 -22.52
CA TYR A 693 31.84 41.62 -21.96
C TYR A 693 31.18 42.50 -23.01
N SER A 694 29.99 43.00 -22.69
CA SER A 694 29.34 44.06 -23.47
C SER A 694 30.01 45.40 -23.20
N ARG A 695 29.93 46.32 -24.17
CA ARG A 695 30.34 47.71 -23.95
C ARG A 695 29.55 48.29 -22.77
N GLY A 696 30.24 49.02 -21.90
CA GLY A 696 29.69 49.60 -20.69
C GLY A 696 29.72 48.69 -19.46
N HIS A 697 30.02 47.39 -19.62
CA HIS A 697 30.13 46.45 -18.51
C HIS A 697 31.26 46.86 -17.55
N VAL A 698 30.98 46.95 -16.25
CA VAL A 698 31.98 47.30 -15.23
C VAL A 698 32.45 46.05 -14.49
N VAL A 699 33.78 45.92 -14.36
CA VAL A 699 34.43 44.96 -13.48
C VAL A 699 35.07 45.75 -12.34
N TYR A 700 34.57 45.58 -11.12
CA TYR A 700 35.04 46.30 -9.95
C TYR A 700 36.35 45.73 -9.41
N ASN A 701 37.19 46.62 -8.87
CA ASN A 701 38.47 46.29 -8.28
C ASN A 701 38.30 45.83 -6.82
N SER A 702 38.68 44.58 -6.53
CA SER A 702 38.58 43.97 -5.20
C SER A 702 39.56 44.54 -4.18
N GLY A 703 40.64 45.17 -4.66
CA GLY A 703 41.66 45.83 -3.85
C GLY A 703 41.64 47.35 -3.98
N ALA A 704 40.52 47.96 -4.36
CA ALA A 704 40.42 49.41 -4.49
C ALA A 704 40.73 50.10 -3.15
N THR A 705 41.77 50.92 -3.13
CA THR A 705 42.16 51.81 -2.03
C THR A 705 42.25 53.24 -2.56
N SER A 706 42.32 54.23 -1.67
CA SER A 706 42.42 55.64 -2.10
C SER A 706 43.57 55.83 -3.10
N GLY A 707 43.27 56.44 -4.24
CA GLY A 707 44.23 56.62 -5.35
C GLY A 707 44.33 55.45 -6.35
N GLN A 708 43.60 54.34 -6.15
CA GLN A 708 43.46 53.26 -7.13
C GLN A 708 42.11 53.31 -7.84
N PRO A 709 42.01 52.88 -9.12
CA PRO A 709 40.74 52.80 -9.84
C PRO A 709 39.72 51.95 -9.08
N MET A 710 38.48 52.43 -8.97
CA MET A 710 37.36 51.68 -8.39
C MET A 710 37.01 50.42 -9.20
N GLY A 711 37.43 50.38 -10.46
CA GLY A 711 37.20 49.28 -11.38
C GLY A 711 37.53 49.69 -12.80
N TRP A 712 37.10 48.87 -13.75
CA TRP A 712 37.32 49.09 -15.17
C TRP A 712 36.03 48.87 -15.95
N GLN A 713 35.74 49.79 -16.89
CA GLN A 713 34.60 49.70 -17.77
C GLN A 713 35.02 49.22 -19.15
N CYS A 714 34.32 48.22 -19.68
CA CYS A 714 34.50 47.72 -21.03
C CYS A 714 34.15 48.79 -22.06
N THR A 715 35.13 49.25 -22.84
CA THR A 715 34.97 50.25 -23.90
C THR A 715 34.80 49.61 -25.28
N THR A 716 35.36 48.42 -25.47
CA THR A 716 35.17 47.59 -26.69
C THR A 716 34.58 46.25 -26.29
N ALA A 717 33.34 45.98 -26.71
CA ALA A 717 32.67 44.71 -26.43
C ALA A 717 33.41 43.55 -27.10
N GLY A 718 33.55 42.43 -26.39
CA GLY A 718 34.30 41.30 -26.93
C GLY A 718 34.52 40.17 -25.93
N TRP A 719 35.38 39.23 -26.33
CA TRP A 719 35.78 38.12 -25.49
C TRP A 719 37.12 38.40 -24.81
N LEU A 720 37.26 37.93 -23.57
CA LEU A 720 38.55 37.59 -23.01
C LEU A 720 38.68 36.06 -23.03
N ALA A 721 39.79 35.59 -23.57
CA ALA A 721 40.07 34.17 -23.75
C ALA A 721 41.59 33.94 -23.71
N LYS A 722 42.00 32.68 -23.57
CA LYS A 722 43.42 32.34 -23.70
C LYS A 722 43.93 32.58 -25.12
N PRO A 723 45.20 32.94 -25.29
CA PRO A 723 45.83 32.94 -26.60
C PRO A 723 45.75 31.57 -27.26
N TRP A 724 45.66 31.55 -28.59
CA TRP A 724 45.85 30.34 -29.37
C TRP A 724 47.27 29.79 -29.17
N VAL A 725 47.40 28.46 -29.10
CA VAL A 725 48.67 27.78 -28.87
C VAL A 725 48.93 26.81 -30.03
N PRO A 726 50.15 26.79 -30.61
CA PRO A 726 50.49 25.85 -31.67
C PRO A 726 50.52 24.40 -31.18
N SER A 727 50.34 23.45 -32.11
CA SER A 727 50.39 22.00 -31.86
C SER A 727 49.57 21.52 -30.65
N THR A 728 48.42 22.16 -30.42
CA THR A 728 47.58 21.97 -29.23
C THR A 728 46.27 21.31 -29.59
N VAL A 729 45.88 20.31 -28.79
CA VAL A 729 44.59 19.64 -28.94
C VAL A 729 43.47 20.54 -28.40
N TYR A 730 42.55 20.91 -29.28
CA TYR A 730 41.32 21.60 -28.98
C TYR A 730 40.15 20.62 -29.16
N SER A 731 39.70 20.03 -28.04
CA SER A 731 38.72 18.94 -28.04
C SER A 731 37.25 19.39 -27.87
N VAL A 732 37.01 20.65 -27.53
CA VAL A 732 35.69 21.17 -27.17
C VAL A 732 35.23 22.23 -28.16
N PRO A 733 34.26 21.92 -29.05
CA PRO A 733 33.61 22.91 -29.88
C PRO A 733 33.04 24.07 -29.07
N GLY A 734 33.08 25.27 -29.63
CA GLY A 734 32.68 26.50 -28.98
C GLY A 734 33.76 27.17 -28.14
N ARG A 735 34.89 26.51 -27.86
CA ARG A 735 36.00 27.13 -27.11
C ARG A 735 36.49 28.39 -27.82
N ILE A 736 36.75 29.44 -27.05
CA ILE A 736 37.26 30.71 -27.57
C ILE A 736 38.77 30.80 -27.35
N VAL A 737 39.48 31.30 -28.37
CA VAL A 737 40.89 31.69 -28.28
C VAL A 737 41.11 33.10 -28.84
N ILE A 738 42.17 33.77 -28.40
CA ILE A 738 42.63 35.03 -28.98
C ILE A 738 43.79 34.76 -29.95
N ASN A 739 43.70 35.30 -31.17
CA ASN A 739 44.79 35.31 -32.14
C ASN A 739 44.70 36.55 -33.05
N ASP A 740 45.61 36.71 -34.00
CA ASP A 740 45.54 37.73 -35.06
C ASP A 740 45.32 39.16 -34.52
N THR A 741 46.15 39.51 -33.52
CA THR A 741 46.16 40.79 -32.82
C THR A 741 44.77 41.26 -32.36
N GLY A 742 44.32 40.77 -31.20
CA GLY A 742 43.10 41.23 -30.55
C GLY A 742 41.80 40.74 -31.20
N LYS A 743 41.82 39.59 -31.90
CA LYS A 743 40.63 38.95 -32.47
C LYS A 743 40.31 37.65 -31.72
N ALA A 744 39.03 37.40 -31.50
CA ALA A 744 38.53 36.20 -30.84
C ALA A 744 37.95 35.21 -31.86
N TYR A 745 38.31 33.94 -31.70
CA TYR A 745 37.90 32.86 -32.59
C TYR A 745 37.23 31.74 -31.80
N LYS A 746 36.09 31.26 -32.31
CA LYS A 746 35.35 30.12 -31.78
C LYS A 746 35.73 28.85 -32.53
N LEU A 747 36.09 27.80 -31.80
CA LEU A 747 36.31 26.49 -32.40
C LEU A 747 34.99 25.91 -32.94
N ILE A 748 34.98 25.49 -34.19
CA ILE A 748 33.84 24.84 -34.86
C ILE A 748 34.11 23.34 -35.01
N THR A 749 35.30 22.97 -35.49
CA THR A 749 35.73 21.58 -35.64
C THR A 749 36.90 21.32 -34.71
N ALA A 750 36.75 20.34 -33.81
CA ALA A 750 37.79 19.93 -32.88
C ALA A 750 38.95 19.22 -33.60
N GLY A 751 40.16 19.41 -33.10
CA GLY A 751 41.37 18.86 -33.72
C GLY A 751 42.65 19.27 -33.00
N THR A 752 43.77 19.11 -33.69
CA THR A 752 45.07 19.67 -33.26
C THR A 752 45.36 20.91 -34.10
N SER A 753 45.69 22.03 -33.45
CA SER A 753 46.09 23.26 -34.13
C SER A 753 47.41 23.08 -34.86
N ALA A 754 47.68 23.87 -35.91
CA ALA A 754 48.97 23.81 -36.60
C ALA A 754 50.15 24.14 -35.69
N GLY A 755 51.35 23.74 -36.13
CA GLY A 755 52.61 24.09 -35.46
C GLY A 755 52.96 25.57 -35.49
N ALA A 756 52.32 26.38 -36.36
CA ALA A 756 52.45 27.84 -36.42
C ALA A 756 51.28 28.44 -37.22
N GLY A 757 51.07 29.75 -37.11
CA GLY A 757 50.12 30.48 -37.96
C GLY A 757 48.64 30.19 -37.68
N GLY A 758 48.20 30.41 -36.42
CA GLY A 758 46.81 30.18 -35.98
C GLY A 758 45.73 30.93 -36.78
N PRO A 759 44.45 30.86 -36.37
CA PRO A 759 43.34 31.45 -37.14
C PRO A 759 43.52 32.96 -37.35
N THR A 760 43.35 33.43 -38.59
CA THR A 760 43.48 34.84 -38.99
C THR A 760 42.30 35.29 -39.86
N GLY A 761 41.98 36.59 -39.85
CA GLY A 761 40.87 37.18 -40.61
C GLY A 761 39.60 37.41 -39.78
N THR A 762 38.48 37.66 -40.47
CA THR A 762 37.18 37.95 -39.83
C THR A 762 36.03 37.10 -40.36
N GLY A 763 36.34 36.01 -41.08
CA GLY A 763 35.37 35.11 -41.69
C GLY A 763 34.99 33.92 -40.80
N THR A 764 34.25 33.00 -41.38
CA THR A 764 33.89 31.69 -40.82
C THR A 764 34.63 30.58 -41.57
N GLY A 765 34.72 29.38 -40.96
CA GLY A 765 35.36 28.22 -41.59
C GLY A 765 36.88 28.33 -41.75
N ILE A 766 37.53 29.17 -40.94
CA ILE A 766 38.98 29.41 -40.97
C ILE A 766 39.70 28.16 -40.46
N THR A 767 40.40 27.47 -41.35
CA THR A 767 41.22 26.31 -40.95
C THR A 767 42.61 26.81 -40.57
N ASP A 768 43.08 26.50 -39.37
CA ASP A 768 44.38 26.95 -38.88
C ASP A 768 45.53 25.97 -39.17
N GLY A 769 45.29 24.99 -40.04
CA GLY A 769 46.17 23.82 -40.26
C GLY A 769 45.42 22.67 -40.94
N THR A 770 45.60 21.44 -40.45
CA THR A 770 44.88 20.25 -40.95
C THR A 770 43.75 19.78 -40.03
N GLY A 771 43.60 20.35 -38.83
CA GLY A 771 42.75 19.77 -37.78
C GLY A 771 41.66 20.67 -37.23
N CYS A 772 41.96 21.92 -36.85
CA CYS A 772 40.99 22.82 -36.24
C CYS A 772 40.36 23.77 -37.27
N VAL A 773 39.04 23.97 -37.16
CA VAL A 773 38.29 24.97 -37.94
C VAL A 773 37.67 25.97 -36.98
N TRP A 774 37.77 27.26 -37.33
CA TRP A 774 37.45 28.39 -36.47
C TRP A 774 36.52 29.40 -37.14
N ASP A 775 35.67 30.04 -36.36
CA ASP A 775 34.90 31.21 -36.77
C ASP A 775 35.36 32.44 -36.01
N TYR A 776 35.55 33.57 -36.69
CA TYR A 776 35.73 34.85 -36.03
C TYR A 776 34.43 35.26 -35.31
N VAL A 777 34.51 35.58 -34.02
CA VAL A 777 33.34 35.91 -33.19
C VAL A 777 33.37 37.31 -32.57
N GLY A 778 34.36 38.13 -32.95
CA GLY A 778 34.48 39.52 -32.52
C GLY A 778 35.88 39.87 -32.01
N PRO A 779 36.08 41.13 -31.58
CA PRO A 779 37.36 41.56 -31.03
C PRO A 779 37.56 41.03 -29.61
N GLN A 780 38.80 41.16 -29.12
CA GLN A 780 39.13 41.04 -27.72
C GLN A 780 38.53 42.22 -26.95
N ALA A 781 38.00 41.96 -25.74
CA ALA A 781 37.43 43.03 -24.92
C ALA A 781 38.50 44.02 -24.43
N VAL A 782 38.19 45.32 -24.51
CA VAL A 782 39.06 46.41 -24.05
C VAL A 782 38.39 47.19 -22.93
N PHE A 783 39.15 47.55 -21.90
CA PHE A 783 38.69 48.15 -20.66
C PHE A 783 39.50 49.40 -20.31
N SER A 784 38.78 50.43 -19.86
CA SER A 784 39.35 51.68 -19.35
C SER A 784 39.11 51.80 -17.85
N ALA A 785 40.07 52.37 -17.12
CA ALA A 785 39.94 52.62 -15.68
C ALA A 785 38.79 53.58 -15.39
N LEU A 786 38.02 53.28 -14.35
CA LEU A 786 37.10 54.22 -13.72
C LEU A 786 37.88 55.24 -12.88
N ALA A 787 37.17 56.25 -12.35
CA ALA A 787 37.72 57.16 -11.36
C ALA A 787 38.33 56.40 -10.18
N ASN A 788 39.38 56.98 -9.58
CA ASN A 788 40.00 56.42 -8.40
C ASN A 788 39.04 56.48 -7.20
N LEU A 789 39.15 55.51 -6.30
CA LEU A 789 38.47 55.58 -5.02
C LEU A 789 39.00 56.82 -4.27
N ALA A 790 38.07 57.64 -3.79
CA ALA A 790 38.37 58.85 -3.03
C ALA A 790 39.03 58.50 -1.69
#